data_AF-A0A813AKG3-F1
#
_entry.id   AF-A0A813AKG3-F1
#
_cell.length_a   1.000
_cell.length_b   1.000
_cell.length_c   1.000
_cell.angle_alpha   90.00
_cell.angle_beta   90.00
_cell.angle_gamma   90.00
#
_symmetry.space_group_name_H-M   'P 1'
#
loop_
_entity.id
_entity.type
_entity.pdbx_description
1 polymer ?
#
loop_
_entity_poly.entity_id
_entity_poly.type
_entity_poly.pdbx_seq_one_letter_code
_entity_poly.pdbx_strand_id
1 'polypeptide(L)'
;MRSALTFACAVDPHLPEVRHVEETFKSMMRFPRNIKLHDLLHASEADLTQADPKQLGLDLATDGTLPSIQDDVRFGVRDDTAERVLSLLGNKTQLNYRKGVTYARVAMETIGRSDFMLPTLLQTLMAEVRFFRGEKAFCSRSIPELLAAQSRDREALLGRFDVIAAPVRADYSDKFVPLTKATPAVQFFGNDLKEPIGGPGWFWIFHAAAINIGESEAADDFPEYSVPPDPSYRGRRGHNRWLDEDRYVSDMGLLWHRVLHAASHMGIEDMILFPFGMGAFLRNLHKLDNRYSDAAAMRGLRYRIASALFDAAVLLCLEDQAETGPKVQMRLHLCLVDCSLESRSNHNVFIEAAAAKVAQSPALAAALHFHRNCDALELARQLAEKMPLSGRAELDVAVRKVGLLNGANNKQLGNHWFGHGARSAIDENLHRRSGAMCASSLLVNLSTEPRFRSAEELATHVHATGGKCIDLLPFPVKTGKARSGSRIVAKVRVVPYGILGSQLSHGQLRVAAAEPGAGEVVVDPAGLPYIRSGPSGAGGASGQLYKWIGISSHFPQSVQDAITESLQAKFCSYDNGQKNVIHVVGPDFRSRRSNIWADAVDELAKAYASTLKEFAGCELPRLRLLPISSSIFAGPFEKDMPEMTVQAVRSWFWGTAPESKASASPSFDADLLEHWLHFKHVVDPVKSGIADMQVSAWTRPREVPKIENLTLAAYREEYEGQIPIVWQGAYKNASCLEDGWVEKALMRPFGKERVVFVGFGNKEERVMSAKLETFLRHINTNSQDAWSYIQDSYFLHRHPELIGECPPMPLVLQNEDQFALMPAKLVPHNATLLWGGRYSRSKLHVDLYNWTGTNLVLRGEKFVRLIPPGGHDEKLKVAVRSCGSAMECVNYEAAVDLFEGAPQGVPLWETKLEAGDLLLIPSGWWHQAVNLGNTLAIASGLITPRSGSWSAVAEVVRFHSKVHPNWTWGRLPSPPTPNAKLTKEEATRIFRRFINSLPEGVFKAADKWRAEAKNLQRSHRREEF
;
A
#
# COMPACT_ATOMS: atom_id res chain seq x y z
N MET A 1 -42.94 22.37 -24.38
CA MET A 1 -43.32 22.75 -23.00
C MET A 1 -42.18 23.41 -22.25
N ARG A 2 -41.05 22.73 -21.97
CA ARG A 2 -39.88 23.27 -21.22
C ARG A 2 -39.60 24.76 -21.49
N SER A 3 -39.35 25.14 -22.75
CA SER A 3 -39.04 26.52 -23.15
C SER A 3 -40.13 27.55 -22.82
N ALA A 4 -41.41 27.15 -22.85
CA ALA A 4 -42.53 28.01 -22.48
C ALA A 4 -42.62 28.22 -20.97
N LEU A 5 -42.27 27.19 -20.17
CA LEU A 5 -42.12 27.32 -18.71
C LEU A 5 -40.91 28.20 -18.37
N THR A 6 -39.76 28.00 -19.02
CA THR A 6 -38.57 28.86 -18.86
C THR A 6 -38.89 30.32 -19.16
N PHE A 7 -39.63 30.60 -20.24
CA PHE A 7 -40.08 31.95 -20.57
C PHE A 7 -41.06 32.52 -19.54
N ALA A 8 -42.12 31.77 -19.19
CA ALA A 8 -43.15 32.27 -18.27
C ALA A 8 -42.61 32.52 -16.84
N CYS A 9 -41.74 31.64 -16.32
CA CYS A 9 -41.07 31.85 -15.04
C CYS A 9 -40.09 33.04 -15.04
N ALA A 10 -39.58 33.45 -16.20
CA ALA A 10 -38.76 34.65 -16.35
C ALA A 10 -39.57 35.94 -16.49
N VAL A 11 -40.89 35.85 -16.73
CA VAL A 11 -41.83 36.98 -16.77
C VAL A 11 -42.48 37.18 -15.40
N ASP A 12 -43.17 36.16 -14.88
CA ASP A 12 -43.70 36.14 -13.51
C ASP A 12 -43.93 34.68 -13.04
N PRO A 13 -43.17 34.17 -12.05
CA PRO A 13 -43.34 32.81 -11.54
C PRO A 13 -44.58 32.60 -10.67
N HIS A 14 -45.35 33.65 -10.35
CA HIS A 14 -46.55 33.56 -9.50
C HIS A 14 -47.86 33.39 -10.27
N LEU A 15 -47.85 33.53 -11.60
CA LEU A 15 -49.02 33.36 -12.46
C LEU A 15 -49.70 31.97 -12.30
N PRO A 16 -51.04 31.89 -12.15
CA PRO A 16 -51.76 30.60 -12.08
C PRO A 16 -51.49 29.67 -13.27
N GLU A 17 -51.30 30.24 -14.46
CA GLU A 17 -51.02 29.54 -15.71
C GLU A 17 -49.68 28.79 -15.64
N VAL A 18 -48.66 29.38 -15.00
CA VAL A 18 -47.35 28.73 -14.80
C VAL A 18 -47.51 27.44 -14.01
N ARG A 19 -48.32 27.45 -12.93
CA ARG A 19 -48.60 26.25 -12.14
C ARG A 19 -49.33 25.18 -12.93
N HIS A 20 -50.30 25.56 -13.76
CA HIS A 20 -51.04 24.60 -14.58
C HIS A 20 -50.15 23.94 -15.66
N VAL A 21 -49.30 24.72 -16.33
CA VAL A 21 -48.32 24.17 -17.30
C VAL A 21 -47.23 23.35 -16.57
N GLU A 22 -46.82 23.73 -15.36
CA GLU A 22 -45.90 22.97 -14.50
C GLU A 22 -46.49 21.60 -14.12
N GLU A 23 -47.71 21.54 -13.61
CA GLU A 23 -48.37 20.28 -13.27
C GLU A 23 -48.56 19.38 -14.51
N THR A 24 -48.91 19.98 -15.66
CA THR A 24 -49.07 19.24 -16.92
C THR A 24 -47.73 18.68 -17.40
N PHE A 25 -46.66 19.47 -17.35
CA PHE A 25 -45.31 19.03 -17.73
C PHE A 25 -44.78 17.93 -16.79
N LYS A 26 -44.95 18.08 -15.46
CA LYS A 26 -44.63 17.03 -14.48
C LYS A 26 -45.39 15.73 -14.75
N SER A 27 -46.68 15.84 -15.06
CA SER A 27 -47.55 14.70 -15.39
C SER A 27 -47.07 13.97 -16.65
N MET A 28 -46.84 14.71 -17.76
CA MET A 28 -46.35 14.14 -19.02
C MET A 28 -44.99 13.44 -18.85
N MET A 29 -44.07 14.04 -18.10
CA MET A 29 -42.75 13.48 -17.83
C MET A 29 -42.74 12.49 -16.65
N ARG A 30 -43.90 12.08 -16.12
CA ARG A 30 -44.03 11.12 -14.99
C ARG A 30 -43.18 11.49 -13.77
N PHE A 31 -43.05 12.78 -13.43
CA PHE A 31 -42.40 13.25 -12.21
C PHE A 31 -43.43 13.50 -11.10
N PRO A 32 -43.10 13.24 -9.81
CA PRO A 32 -44.01 13.52 -8.72
C PRO A 32 -44.21 15.03 -8.52
N ARG A 33 -45.41 15.44 -8.10
CA ARG A 33 -45.81 16.87 -8.03
C ARG A 33 -44.87 17.74 -7.19
N ASN A 34 -44.18 17.17 -6.20
CA ASN A 34 -43.30 17.84 -5.25
C ASN A 34 -41.88 18.14 -5.77
N ILE A 35 -41.48 17.68 -6.96
CA ILE A 35 -40.18 18.08 -7.54
C ILE A 35 -40.19 19.58 -7.87
N LYS A 36 -39.06 20.28 -7.73
CA LYS A 36 -38.99 21.72 -8.06
C LYS A 36 -38.99 21.90 -9.58
N LEU A 37 -39.75 22.87 -10.08
CA LEU A 37 -39.74 23.24 -11.50
C LEU A 37 -38.35 23.67 -11.97
N HIS A 38 -37.62 24.45 -11.17
CA HIS A 38 -36.23 24.84 -11.42
C HIS A 38 -35.36 23.66 -11.84
N ASP A 39 -35.37 22.58 -11.05
CA ASP A 39 -34.49 21.43 -11.26
C ASP A 39 -34.85 20.69 -12.57
N LEU A 40 -36.12 20.67 -12.95
CA LEU A 40 -36.58 20.18 -14.27
C LEU A 40 -36.18 21.12 -15.42
N LEU A 41 -36.21 22.43 -15.21
CA LEU A 41 -35.81 23.41 -16.23
C LEU A 41 -34.30 23.44 -16.48
N HIS A 42 -33.49 22.88 -15.58
CA HIS A 42 -32.03 22.72 -15.71
C HIS A 42 -31.56 21.27 -15.98
N ALA A 43 -32.48 20.29 -16.08
CA ALA A 43 -32.18 18.89 -16.41
C ALA A 43 -31.53 18.72 -17.80
N SER A 44 -30.79 17.62 -18.02
CA SER A 44 -30.44 17.20 -19.38
C SER A 44 -31.70 16.70 -20.11
N GLU A 45 -31.82 16.89 -21.44
CA GLU A 45 -32.95 16.34 -22.21
C GLU A 45 -33.02 14.80 -22.11
N ALA A 46 -31.86 14.14 -21.98
CA ALA A 46 -31.74 12.71 -21.76
C ALA A 46 -32.27 12.24 -20.39
N ASP A 47 -32.27 13.10 -19.36
CA ASP A 47 -32.78 12.78 -18.02
C ASP A 47 -34.20 13.29 -17.75
N LEU A 48 -34.77 14.09 -18.66
CA LEU A 48 -36.21 14.38 -18.63
C LEU A 48 -37.02 13.14 -19.01
N THR A 49 -36.57 12.39 -20.01
CA THR A 49 -37.24 11.17 -20.50
C THR A 49 -36.80 9.94 -19.69
N GLN A 50 -37.70 9.00 -19.45
CA GLN A 50 -37.38 7.71 -18.81
C GLN A 50 -36.81 6.75 -19.87
N ALA A 51 -35.59 6.23 -19.67
CA ALA A 51 -35.02 5.22 -20.56
C ALA A 51 -35.77 3.87 -20.45
N ASP A 52 -35.85 3.14 -21.55
CA ASP A 52 -36.44 1.80 -21.61
C ASP A 52 -35.38 0.77 -22.06
N PRO A 53 -34.98 -0.17 -21.19
CA PRO A 53 -34.01 -1.20 -21.54
C PRO A 53 -34.41 -1.96 -22.82
N LYS A 54 -35.72 -2.22 -23.01
CA LYS A 54 -36.22 -3.00 -24.16
C LYS A 54 -35.98 -2.29 -25.49
N GLN A 55 -36.00 -0.96 -25.50
CA GLN A 55 -35.74 -0.15 -26.70
C GLN A 55 -34.25 -0.13 -27.09
N LEU A 56 -33.36 -0.50 -26.16
CA LEU A 56 -31.91 -0.62 -26.40
C LEU A 56 -31.43 -2.09 -26.46
N GLY A 57 -32.36 -3.05 -26.58
CA GLY A 57 -32.03 -4.49 -26.68
C GLY A 57 -31.61 -5.17 -25.38
N LEU A 58 -31.97 -4.60 -24.23
CA LEU A 58 -31.68 -5.12 -22.89
C LEU A 58 -32.95 -5.68 -22.23
N ASP A 59 -32.80 -6.67 -21.34
CA ASP A 59 -33.93 -7.24 -20.60
C ASP A 59 -34.43 -6.30 -19.48
N LEU A 60 -35.73 -6.04 -19.44
CA LEU A 60 -36.43 -5.40 -18.33
C LEU A 60 -37.33 -6.47 -17.70
N ALA A 61 -36.76 -7.18 -16.74
CA ALA A 61 -37.33 -8.34 -16.07
C ALA A 61 -38.50 -7.98 -15.15
N THR A 62 -38.46 -6.82 -14.48
CA THR A 62 -39.59 -6.27 -13.72
C THR A 62 -39.71 -4.77 -13.88
N ASP A 63 -40.94 -4.28 -14.03
CA ASP A 63 -41.28 -2.85 -14.01
C ASP A 63 -42.37 -2.64 -12.95
N GLY A 64 -42.12 -1.76 -11.96
CA GLY A 64 -42.94 -1.69 -10.76
C GLY A 64 -42.98 -0.32 -10.08
N THR A 65 -43.39 -0.32 -8.81
CA THR A 65 -43.49 0.88 -7.96
C THR A 65 -43.01 0.54 -6.54
N LEU A 66 -42.08 1.35 -6.00
CA LEU A 66 -41.63 1.20 -4.62
C LEU A 66 -42.74 1.62 -3.64
N PRO A 67 -42.98 0.86 -2.55
CA PRO A 67 -44.03 1.19 -1.58
C PRO A 67 -43.65 2.40 -0.71
N SER A 68 -44.60 3.32 -0.50
CA SER A 68 -44.42 4.45 0.40
C SER A 68 -44.70 4.05 1.85
N ILE A 69 -43.65 3.73 2.60
CA ILE A 69 -43.73 3.35 4.02
C ILE A 69 -43.74 4.62 4.91
N GLN A 70 -44.47 4.59 6.01
CA GLN A 70 -44.47 5.65 7.03
C GLN A 70 -43.30 5.47 8.02
N ASP A 71 -42.82 6.56 8.62
CA ASP A 71 -41.61 6.51 9.46
C ASP A 71 -41.81 5.80 10.80
N ASP A 72 -43.01 5.88 11.37
CA ASP A 72 -43.41 5.11 12.56
C ASP A 72 -43.35 3.59 12.30
N VAL A 73 -43.78 3.13 11.13
CA VAL A 73 -43.63 1.72 10.71
C VAL A 73 -42.15 1.35 10.57
N ARG A 74 -41.32 2.21 9.97
CA ARG A 74 -39.85 1.98 9.90
C ARG A 74 -39.22 1.87 11.29
N PHE A 75 -39.62 2.72 12.24
CA PHE A 75 -39.09 2.71 13.60
C PHE A 75 -39.65 1.58 14.47
N GLY A 76 -40.90 1.14 14.28
CA GLY A 76 -41.42 -0.07 14.94
C GLY A 76 -40.66 -1.33 14.52
N VAL A 77 -40.37 -1.46 13.22
CA VAL A 77 -39.57 -2.57 12.65
C VAL A 77 -38.09 -2.50 13.09
N ARG A 78 -37.53 -1.29 13.24
CA ARG A 78 -36.22 -1.06 13.85
C ARG A 78 -36.17 -1.61 15.28
N ASP A 79 -37.17 -1.27 16.08
CA ASP A 79 -37.23 -1.56 17.52
C ASP A 79 -37.39 -3.06 17.77
N ASP A 80 -38.36 -3.68 17.13
CA ASP A 80 -38.60 -5.13 17.13
C ASP A 80 -37.35 -5.91 16.65
N THR A 81 -36.61 -5.40 15.66
CA THR A 81 -35.33 -5.99 15.24
C THR A 81 -34.23 -5.86 16.30
N ALA A 82 -34.12 -4.70 16.96
CA ALA A 82 -33.11 -4.48 17.99
C ALA A 82 -33.36 -5.29 19.26
N GLU A 83 -34.61 -5.42 19.73
CA GLU A 83 -34.97 -6.29 20.86
C GLU A 83 -34.59 -7.75 20.59
N ARG A 84 -34.82 -8.25 19.37
CA ARG A 84 -34.43 -9.62 18.98
C ARG A 84 -32.93 -9.84 18.95
N VAL A 85 -32.15 -8.89 18.42
CA VAL A 85 -30.68 -9.00 18.38
C VAL A 85 -30.09 -8.96 19.80
N LEU A 86 -30.64 -8.14 20.70
CA LEU A 86 -30.27 -8.16 22.12
C LEU A 86 -30.66 -9.48 22.80
N SER A 87 -31.85 -10.01 22.50
CA SER A 87 -32.32 -11.30 23.04
C SER A 87 -31.45 -12.48 22.58
N LEU A 88 -31.02 -12.48 21.32
CA LEU A 88 -30.03 -13.43 20.79
C LEU A 88 -28.72 -13.38 21.57
N LEU A 89 -28.20 -12.17 21.84
CA LEU A 89 -26.98 -11.94 22.63
C LEU A 89 -27.15 -12.25 24.14
N GLY A 90 -28.28 -12.85 24.55
CA GLY A 90 -28.56 -13.26 25.91
C GLY A 90 -29.09 -12.15 26.83
N ASN A 91 -29.31 -10.94 26.31
CA ASN A 91 -29.79 -9.82 27.10
C ASN A 91 -31.34 -9.79 27.15
N LYS A 92 -31.90 -9.61 28.35
CA LYS A 92 -33.35 -9.55 28.63
C LYS A 92 -33.78 -8.23 29.29
N THR A 93 -32.93 -7.20 29.24
CA THR A 93 -33.18 -5.88 29.84
C THR A 93 -34.25 -5.12 29.07
N GLN A 94 -35.30 -4.71 29.78
CA GLN A 94 -36.32 -3.80 29.23
C GLN A 94 -35.76 -2.38 29.07
N LEU A 95 -36.07 -1.75 27.93
CA LEU A 95 -35.59 -0.40 27.60
C LEU A 95 -36.13 0.67 28.55
N ASN A 96 -35.37 1.74 28.70
CA ASN A 96 -35.86 2.95 29.35
C ASN A 96 -35.16 4.21 28.80
N TYR A 97 -35.66 4.72 27.68
CA TYR A 97 -35.17 5.95 27.06
C TYR A 97 -35.17 7.15 28.02
N ARG A 98 -36.14 7.24 28.94
CA ARG A 98 -36.20 8.29 29.97
C ARG A 98 -35.08 8.20 31.02
N LYS A 99 -34.36 7.08 31.09
CA LYS A 99 -33.15 6.87 31.92
C LYS A 99 -31.85 6.81 31.10
N GLY A 100 -31.88 7.19 29.82
CA GLY A 100 -30.70 7.13 28.94
C GLY A 100 -30.26 5.70 28.59
N VAL A 101 -31.19 4.75 28.58
CA VAL A 101 -30.97 3.36 28.15
C VAL A 101 -31.46 3.22 26.71
N THR A 102 -30.53 3.08 25.76
CA THR A 102 -30.76 2.93 24.32
C THR A 102 -30.31 1.55 23.84
N TYR A 103 -30.85 1.05 22.72
CA TYR A 103 -30.41 -0.22 22.12
C TYR A 103 -28.90 -0.29 21.90
N ALA A 104 -28.31 0.76 21.31
CA ALA A 104 -26.89 0.83 21.04
C ALA A 104 -26.04 0.66 22.31
N ARG A 105 -26.41 1.38 23.38
CA ARG A 105 -25.77 1.25 24.68
C ARG A 105 -25.92 -0.17 25.25
N VAL A 106 -27.13 -0.73 25.25
CA VAL A 106 -27.39 -2.08 25.79
C VAL A 106 -26.65 -3.14 24.97
N ALA A 107 -26.50 -2.97 23.66
CA ALA A 107 -25.71 -3.86 22.81
C ALA A 107 -24.23 -3.87 23.22
N MET A 108 -23.62 -2.70 23.39
CA MET A 108 -22.23 -2.57 23.84
C MET A 108 -22.04 -3.07 25.28
N GLU A 109 -22.96 -2.76 26.19
CA GLU A 109 -22.97 -3.30 27.57
C GLU A 109 -23.17 -4.83 27.60
N THR A 110 -23.73 -5.44 26.56
CA THR A 110 -23.88 -6.91 26.46
C THR A 110 -22.58 -7.56 25.99
N ILE A 111 -22.04 -7.14 24.85
CA ILE A 111 -20.85 -7.77 24.24
C ILE A 111 -19.55 -7.41 24.97
N GLY A 112 -19.53 -6.32 25.74
CA GLY A 112 -18.39 -5.88 26.55
C GLY A 112 -18.28 -6.54 27.92
N ARG A 113 -19.17 -7.47 28.28
CA ARG A 113 -19.10 -8.21 29.55
C ARG A 113 -17.94 -9.21 29.55
N SER A 114 -17.25 -9.31 30.68
CA SER A 114 -16.17 -10.30 30.88
C SER A 114 -16.65 -11.75 30.93
N ASP A 115 -17.95 -11.99 31.12
CA ASP A 115 -18.60 -13.31 31.02
C ASP A 115 -19.41 -13.50 29.73
N PHE A 116 -19.27 -12.60 28.74
CA PHE A 116 -19.94 -12.75 27.44
C PHE A 116 -19.34 -13.91 26.63
N MET A 117 -20.12 -14.97 26.47
CA MET A 117 -19.84 -16.06 25.53
C MET A 117 -20.73 -15.89 24.30
N LEU A 118 -20.13 -15.86 23.11
CA LEU A 118 -20.88 -15.74 21.86
C LEU A 118 -21.84 -16.96 21.73
N PRO A 119 -23.17 -16.76 21.60
CA PRO A 119 -24.14 -17.85 21.49
C PRO A 119 -23.84 -18.77 20.28
N THR A 120 -24.08 -20.09 20.41
CA THR A 120 -23.74 -21.10 19.39
C THR A 120 -24.30 -20.80 18.00
N LEU A 121 -25.51 -20.23 17.91
CA LEU A 121 -26.05 -19.73 16.63
C LEU A 121 -25.14 -18.67 16.01
N LEU A 122 -24.76 -17.67 16.79
CA LEU A 122 -23.97 -16.53 16.31
C LEU A 122 -22.53 -16.96 16.01
N GLN A 123 -21.98 -17.95 16.72
CA GLN A 123 -20.75 -18.63 16.28
C GLN A 123 -20.91 -19.25 14.88
N THR A 124 -22.02 -19.95 14.62
CA THR A 124 -22.29 -20.59 13.31
C THR A 124 -22.54 -19.56 12.21
N LEU A 125 -23.22 -18.45 12.51
CA LEU A 125 -23.46 -17.34 11.60
C LEU A 125 -22.15 -16.63 11.23
N MET A 126 -21.32 -16.33 12.23
CA MET A 126 -20.04 -15.66 12.04
C MET A 126 -18.99 -16.56 11.37
N ALA A 127 -19.02 -17.88 11.60
CA ALA A 127 -18.19 -18.85 10.89
C ALA A 127 -18.42 -18.86 9.36
N GLU A 128 -19.58 -18.40 8.90
CA GLU A 128 -19.91 -18.25 7.48
C GLU A 128 -19.56 -16.87 6.90
N VAL A 129 -19.19 -15.88 7.73
CA VAL A 129 -18.71 -14.57 7.24
C VAL A 129 -17.38 -14.71 6.47
N ARG A 130 -17.23 -13.92 5.41
CA ARG A 130 -16.06 -13.85 4.53
C ARG A 130 -15.60 -12.40 4.41
N PHE A 131 -14.34 -12.13 4.74
CA PHE A 131 -13.74 -10.81 4.57
C PHE A 131 -12.73 -10.84 3.42
N PHE A 132 -13.11 -10.26 2.28
CA PHE A 132 -12.28 -10.15 1.10
C PHE A 132 -11.47 -8.87 1.15
N ARG A 133 -10.15 -9.02 1.27
CA ARG A 133 -9.23 -7.88 1.40
C ARG A 133 -8.95 -7.30 0.02
N GLY A 134 -9.39 -6.06 -0.18
CA GLY A 134 -9.29 -5.34 -1.44
C GLY A 134 -8.02 -4.50 -1.52
N GLU A 135 -7.58 -3.94 -0.40
CA GLU A 135 -6.24 -3.40 -0.23
C GLU A 135 -5.24 -4.52 0.12
N LYS A 136 -3.95 -4.35 -0.19
CA LYS A 136 -2.90 -5.32 0.20
C LYS A 136 -2.89 -5.54 1.71
N ALA A 137 -2.45 -6.71 2.19
CA ALA A 137 -2.21 -6.94 3.62
C ALA A 137 -1.22 -5.90 4.18
N PHE A 138 -1.34 -5.51 5.45
CA PHE A 138 -0.50 -4.47 6.09
C PHE A 138 1.01 -4.71 5.85
N CYS A 139 1.44 -5.97 6.00
CA CYS A 139 2.81 -6.46 5.75
C CYS A 139 3.28 -6.45 4.28
N SER A 140 2.44 -6.00 3.34
CA SER A 140 2.73 -5.94 1.89
C SER A 140 2.33 -4.60 1.24
N ARG A 141 1.88 -3.63 2.04
CA ARG A 141 1.76 -2.22 1.64
C ARG A 141 3.12 -1.55 1.78
N SER A 142 3.51 -0.75 0.78
CA SER A 142 4.65 0.17 0.90
C SER A 142 4.35 1.28 1.92
N ILE A 143 5.38 1.96 2.45
CA ILE A 143 5.19 3.05 3.41
C ILE A 143 4.29 4.18 2.87
N PRO A 144 4.35 4.60 1.60
CA PRO A 144 3.37 5.53 1.03
C PRO A 144 1.92 4.99 1.01
N GLU A 145 1.72 3.70 0.71
CA GLU A 145 0.39 3.05 0.77
C GLU A 145 -0.13 2.93 2.21
N LEU A 146 0.75 2.72 3.19
CA LEU A 146 0.42 2.71 4.62
C LEU A 146 0.07 4.11 5.13
N LEU A 147 0.86 5.12 4.79
CA LEU A 147 0.60 6.51 5.15
C LEU A 147 -0.69 7.01 4.52
N ALA A 148 -0.93 6.72 3.23
CA ALA A 148 -2.20 7.03 2.56
C ALA A 148 -3.38 6.35 3.26
N ALA A 149 -3.27 5.05 3.59
CA ALA A 149 -4.33 4.35 4.32
C ALA A 149 -4.58 4.94 5.72
N GLN A 150 -3.54 5.32 6.47
CA GLN A 150 -3.66 5.95 7.79
C GLN A 150 -4.01 7.44 7.77
N SER A 151 -3.91 8.11 6.62
CA SER A 151 -4.29 9.51 6.42
C SER A 151 -5.65 9.70 5.76
N ARG A 152 -6.17 8.68 5.05
CA ARG A 152 -7.53 8.68 4.47
C ARG A 152 -8.57 8.86 5.57
N ASP A 153 -8.66 7.88 6.46
CA ASP A 153 -9.60 7.88 7.58
C ASP A 153 -9.13 6.89 8.64
N ARG A 154 -8.99 7.36 9.89
CA ARG A 154 -8.56 6.53 11.04
C ARG A 154 -9.74 5.84 11.75
N GLU A 155 -10.97 6.17 11.39
CA GLU A 155 -12.20 5.56 11.89
C GLU A 155 -12.71 4.42 10.99
N ALA A 156 -12.12 4.28 9.79
CA ALA A 156 -12.46 3.28 8.79
C ALA A 156 -12.37 1.84 9.33
N LEU A 157 -13.49 1.11 9.23
CA LEU A 157 -13.60 -0.32 9.43
C LEU A 157 -13.28 -1.08 8.14
N LEU A 158 -13.86 -0.65 7.01
CA LEU A 158 -13.58 -1.16 5.67
C LEU A 158 -12.48 -0.32 5.01
N GLY A 159 -11.44 -0.98 4.50
CA GLY A 159 -10.47 -0.35 3.59
C GLY A 159 -11.11 0.03 2.24
N ARG A 160 -10.44 0.88 1.45
CA ARG A 160 -10.99 1.53 0.23
C ARG A 160 -11.62 0.57 -0.79
N PHE A 161 -11.16 -0.68 -0.84
CA PHE A 161 -11.61 -1.69 -1.81
C PHE A 161 -12.12 -2.99 -1.15
N ASP A 162 -12.25 -2.99 0.18
CA ASP A 162 -12.61 -4.19 0.94
C ASP A 162 -14.09 -4.56 0.76
N VAL A 163 -14.36 -5.86 0.76
CA VAL A 163 -15.72 -6.41 0.65
C VAL A 163 -15.92 -7.45 1.74
N ILE A 164 -16.96 -7.31 2.56
CA ILE A 164 -17.34 -8.32 3.55
C ILE A 164 -18.68 -8.97 3.17
N ALA A 165 -18.66 -10.29 3.01
CA ALA A 165 -19.85 -11.08 2.72
C ALA A 165 -20.33 -11.81 3.97
N ALA A 166 -21.65 -11.78 4.22
CA ALA A 166 -22.29 -12.46 5.34
C ALA A 166 -23.60 -13.13 4.89
N PRO A 167 -23.98 -14.27 5.48
CA PRO A 167 -25.26 -14.90 5.19
C PRO A 167 -26.38 -14.18 5.95
N VAL A 168 -27.47 -13.86 5.24
CA VAL A 168 -28.62 -13.12 5.77
C VAL A 168 -29.93 -13.70 5.28
N ARG A 169 -31.02 -13.31 5.94
CA ARG A 169 -32.41 -13.57 5.54
C ARG A 169 -33.20 -12.26 5.69
N ALA A 170 -34.17 -12.02 4.83
CA ALA A 170 -35.16 -10.97 5.05
C ALA A 170 -36.20 -11.45 6.06
N ASP A 171 -36.42 -10.71 7.14
CA ASP A 171 -37.45 -11.01 8.15
C ASP A 171 -38.74 -10.21 7.90
N TYR A 172 -38.68 -9.15 7.07
CA TYR A 172 -39.81 -8.34 6.61
C TYR A 172 -39.77 -8.11 5.09
N SER A 173 -40.94 -7.81 4.53
CA SER A 173 -41.16 -7.52 3.11
C SER A 173 -40.70 -6.11 2.67
N ASP A 174 -40.89 -5.82 1.37
CA ASP A 174 -40.92 -4.48 0.77
C ASP A 174 -41.77 -3.48 1.60
N LYS A 175 -42.88 -3.96 2.16
CA LYS A 175 -43.86 -3.20 2.93
C LYS A 175 -43.61 -3.15 4.43
N PHE A 176 -42.44 -3.60 4.90
CA PHE A 176 -42.09 -3.64 6.33
C PHE A 176 -43.07 -4.49 7.16
N VAL A 177 -43.74 -5.47 6.54
CA VAL A 177 -44.62 -6.44 7.21
C VAL A 177 -43.81 -7.71 7.51
N PRO A 178 -43.91 -8.31 8.72
CA PRO A 178 -43.21 -9.55 9.05
C PRO A 178 -43.56 -10.68 8.09
N LEU A 179 -42.53 -11.41 7.64
CA LEU A 179 -42.70 -12.53 6.71
C LEU A 179 -43.13 -13.83 7.42
N THR A 180 -42.76 -13.99 8.70
CA THR A 180 -43.11 -15.15 9.54
C THR A 180 -44.30 -14.86 10.45
N LYS A 181 -45.32 -15.73 10.46
CA LYS A 181 -46.57 -15.58 11.24
C LYS A 181 -46.49 -15.98 12.72
N ALA A 182 -45.30 -16.00 13.32
CA ALA A 182 -45.15 -16.35 14.74
C ALA A 182 -45.76 -15.25 15.64
N THR A 183 -46.42 -15.65 16.73
CA THR A 183 -46.96 -14.69 17.72
C THR A 183 -45.83 -14.10 18.58
N PRO A 184 -46.01 -12.90 19.19
CA PRO A 184 -44.94 -12.21 19.95
C PRO A 184 -44.36 -12.98 21.15
N ALA A 185 -44.99 -14.08 21.56
CA ALA A 185 -44.52 -14.95 22.64
C ALA A 185 -43.59 -16.10 22.18
N VAL A 186 -43.36 -16.25 20.87
CA VAL A 186 -42.36 -17.19 20.31
C VAL A 186 -41.22 -16.37 19.71
N GLN A 187 -40.00 -16.60 20.19
CA GLN A 187 -38.81 -15.90 19.69
C GLN A 187 -38.66 -16.12 18.18
N PHE A 188 -38.24 -15.10 17.43
CA PHE A 188 -38.11 -15.14 15.95
C PHE A 188 -37.08 -16.14 15.40
N PHE A 189 -36.32 -16.79 16.28
CA PHE A 189 -35.39 -17.87 15.99
C PHE A 189 -35.89 -19.24 16.50
N GLY A 190 -37.10 -19.28 17.06
CA GLY A 190 -37.61 -20.37 17.91
C GLY A 190 -37.00 -20.33 19.31
N ASN A 191 -37.62 -21.05 20.24
CA ASN A 191 -36.95 -21.43 21.50
C ASN A 191 -35.84 -22.47 21.25
N ASP A 192 -35.91 -23.18 20.11
CA ASP A 192 -34.85 -24.00 19.51
C ASP A 192 -34.75 -23.65 18.02
N LEU A 193 -33.52 -23.48 17.52
CA LEU A 193 -33.25 -23.20 16.11
C LEU A 193 -33.33 -24.47 15.26
N LYS A 194 -34.52 -24.81 14.80
CA LYS A 194 -34.76 -25.98 13.95
C LYS A 194 -34.53 -25.73 12.45
N GLU A 195 -34.42 -24.48 12.02
CA GLU A 195 -33.95 -24.13 10.68
C GLU A 195 -32.44 -23.82 10.72
N PRO A 196 -31.60 -24.58 9.98
CA PRO A 196 -30.19 -24.24 9.84
C PRO A 196 -29.99 -22.98 8.99
N ILE A 197 -28.85 -22.31 9.20
CA ILE A 197 -28.36 -21.27 8.29
C ILE A 197 -28.23 -21.89 6.89
N GLY A 198 -28.85 -21.27 5.89
CA GLY A 198 -29.01 -21.86 4.55
C GLY A 198 -30.36 -22.54 4.27
N GLY A 199 -31.33 -22.42 5.18
CA GLY A 199 -32.74 -22.72 4.88
C GLY A 199 -33.31 -21.85 3.73
N PRO A 200 -34.59 -22.04 3.37
CA PRO A 200 -35.27 -21.21 2.37
C PRO A 200 -35.16 -19.71 2.67
N GLY A 201 -34.94 -18.89 1.63
CA GLY A 201 -34.84 -17.43 1.75
C GLY A 201 -33.53 -16.88 2.34
N TRP A 202 -32.55 -17.73 2.68
CA TRP A 202 -31.19 -17.29 3.05
C TRP A 202 -30.34 -17.00 1.81
N PHE A 203 -29.64 -15.87 1.79
CA PHE A 203 -28.75 -15.41 0.72
C PHE A 203 -27.54 -14.64 1.29
N TRP A 204 -26.64 -14.18 0.42
CA TRP A 204 -25.46 -13.42 0.82
C TRP A 204 -25.66 -11.91 0.69
N ILE A 205 -25.33 -11.15 1.73
CA ILE A 205 -25.09 -9.70 1.61
C ILE A 205 -23.59 -9.47 1.40
N PHE A 206 -23.23 -8.56 0.50
CA PHE A 206 -21.87 -8.11 0.23
C PHE A 206 -21.77 -6.63 0.58
N HIS A 207 -21.24 -6.28 1.74
CA HIS A 207 -21.01 -4.88 2.10
C HIS A 207 -19.68 -4.40 1.49
N ALA A 208 -19.73 -3.26 0.80
CA ALA A 208 -18.56 -2.54 0.33
C ALA A 208 -18.72 -1.04 0.64
N ALA A 209 -17.61 -0.35 0.90
CA ALA A 209 -17.61 1.08 1.16
C ALA A 209 -17.52 1.88 -0.15
N ALA A 210 -18.56 2.64 -0.48
CA ALA A 210 -18.53 3.52 -1.66
C ALA A 210 -17.66 4.77 -1.41
N ILE A 211 -17.08 5.31 -2.49
CA ILE A 211 -16.20 6.49 -2.40
C ILE A 211 -17.05 7.78 -2.34
N ASN A 212 -16.96 8.49 -1.22
CA ASN A 212 -17.81 9.62 -0.84
C ASN A 212 -17.15 10.98 -1.13
N ILE A 213 -17.35 11.49 -2.33
CA ILE A 213 -16.79 12.77 -2.80
C ILE A 213 -17.79 13.94 -2.77
N GLY A 214 -18.97 13.75 -2.18
CA GLY A 214 -20.07 14.72 -2.34
C GLY A 214 -21.32 14.50 -1.50
N GLU A 215 -21.31 13.71 -0.43
CA GLU A 215 -22.45 13.67 0.51
C GLU A 215 -22.66 15.01 1.23
N SER A 216 -21.58 15.73 1.55
CA SER A 216 -21.60 17.04 2.20
C SER A 216 -20.56 17.98 1.58
N GLU A 217 -20.45 19.20 2.10
CA GLU A 217 -19.37 20.16 1.78
C GLU A 217 -18.04 19.83 2.48
N ALA A 218 -18.01 18.76 3.27
CA ALA A 218 -16.84 18.18 3.91
C ALA A 218 -16.84 16.65 3.71
N ALA A 219 -17.09 16.19 2.48
CA ALA A 219 -17.16 14.77 2.15
C ALA A 219 -15.77 14.12 2.27
N ASP A 220 -15.67 13.09 3.15
CA ASP A 220 -14.41 12.53 3.65
C ASP A 220 -13.39 12.16 2.55
N ASP A 221 -13.83 11.68 1.37
CA ASP A 221 -12.92 11.22 0.32
C ASP A 221 -12.52 12.32 -0.69
N PHE A 222 -13.25 13.45 -0.77
CA PHE A 222 -12.95 14.49 -1.76
C PHE A 222 -11.51 15.03 -1.68
N PRO A 223 -10.86 15.19 -0.49
CA PRO A 223 -9.46 15.59 -0.39
C PRO A 223 -8.44 14.61 -1.00
N GLU A 224 -8.77 13.30 -1.08
CA GLU A 224 -7.94 12.29 -1.73
C GLU A 224 -8.08 12.35 -3.26
N TYR A 225 -9.31 12.48 -3.75
CA TYR A 225 -9.65 12.51 -5.17
C TYR A 225 -9.67 13.93 -5.76
N SER A 226 -8.94 14.88 -5.16
CA SER A 226 -8.84 16.25 -5.69
C SER A 226 -7.41 16.76 -5.76
N VAL A 227 -7.13 17.45 -6.87
CA VAL A 227 -5.87 18.17 -7.10
C VAL A 227 -5.84 19.40 -6.16
N PRO A 228 -4.73 19.66 -5.44
CA PRO A 228 -4.60 20.85 -4.61
C PRO A 228 -4.55 22.12 -5.47
N PRO A 229 -5.09 23.26 -4.98
CA PRO A 229 -5.04 24.53 -5.70
C PRO A 229 -3.59 25.01 -5.87
N ASP A 230 -3.25 25.47 -7.07
CA ASP A 230 -1.95 26.06 -7.39
C ASP A 230 -1.90 27.56 -7.00
N PRO A 231 -1.13 27.96 -5.98
CA PRO A 231 -1.05 29.35 -5.54
C PRO A 231 -0.28 30.27 -6.52
N SER A 232 0.36 29.74 -7.55
CA SER A 232 0.96 30.55 -8.63
C SER A 232 -0.10 31.10 -9.61
N TYR A 233 -1.29 30.51 -9.63
CA TYR A 233 -2.34 30.81 -10.61
C TYR A 233 -3.19 32.04 -10.23
N ARG A 234 -2.93 33.19 -10.86
CA ARG A 234 -3.60 34.48 -10.57
C ARG A 234 -5.04 34.66 -11.10
N GLY A 235 -5.76 33.57 -11.39
CA GLY A 235 -7.17 33.62 -11.83
C GLY A 235 -8.11 32.96 -10.82
N ARG A 236 -9.45 33.11 -11.00
CA ARG A 236 -10.48 32.53 -10.10
C ARG A 236 -10.39 31.00 -9.88
N ARG A 237 -9.56 30.28 -10.64
CA ARG A 237 -9.32 28.82 -10.49
C ARG A 237 -8.17 28.48 -9.50
N GLY A 238 -7.40 29.46 -9.02
CA GLY A 238 -6.19 29.23 -8.20
C GLY A 238 -6.44 29.10 -6.69
N HIS A 239 -7.68 28.89 -6.24
CA HIS A 239 -8.05 28.95 -4.81
C HIS A 239 -8.80 27.71 -4.28
N ASN A 240 -9.41 26.92 -5.16
CA ASN A 240 -10.19 25.73 -4.79
C ASN A 240 -9.55 24.45 -5.33
N ARG A 241 -9.72 23.35 -4.58
CA ARG A 241 -9.49 21.98 -5.06
C ARG A 241 -10.47 21.65 -6.20
N TRP A 242 -10.08 20.75 -7.11
CA TRP A 242 -10.95 20.20 -8.14
C TRP A 242 -10.79 18.68 -8.26
N LEU A 243 -11.85 17.97 -8.66
CA LEU A 243 -11.86 16.51 -8.75
C LEU A 243 -10.89 15.99 -9.83
N ASP A 244 -10.05 15.03 -9.44
CA ASP A 244 -9.36 14.10 -10.33
C ASP A 244 -10.37 13.01 -10.76
N GLU A 245 -11.11 13.33 -11.83
CA GLU A 245 -12.22 12.52 -12.33
C GLU A 245 -11.76 11.14 -12.81
N ASP A 246 -10.58 11.07 -13.44
CA ASP A 246 -10.04 9.84 -14.01
C ASP A 246 -9.62 8.86 -12.91
N ARG A 247 -8.94 9.34 -11.87
CA ARG A 247 -8.59 8.52 -10.71
C ARG A 247 -9.83 8.07 -9.93
N TYR A 248 -10.82 8.95 -9.74
CA TYR A 248 -12.06 8.59 -9.06
C TYR A 248 -12.86 7.51 -9.82
N VAL A 249 -12.99 7.65 -11.14
CA VAL A 249 -13.65 6.65 -12.00
C VAL A 249 -12.88 5.33 -12.02
N SER A 250 -11.54 5.38 -12.06
CA SER A 250 -10.66 4.20 -11.97
C SER A 250 -10.91 3.41 -10.67
N ASP A 251 -10.89 4.09 -9.53
CA ASP A 251 -11.04 3.44 -8.22
C ASP A 251 -12.47 2.93 -8.00
N MET A 252 -13.50 3.65 -8.49
CA MET A 252 -14.87 3.12 -8.54
C MET A 252 -14.97 1.85 -9.42
N GLY A 253 -14.26 1.79 -10.54
CA GLY A 253 -14.16 0.60 -11.40
C GLY A 253 -13.49 -0.59 -10.71
N LEU A 254 -12.40 -0.35 -9.99
CA LEU A 254 -11.72 -1.38 -9.18
C LEU A 254 -12.64 -1.89 -8.06
N LEU A 255 -13.42 -1.01 -7.44
CA LEU A 255 -14.38 -1.37 -6.40
C LEU A 255 -15.53 -2.25 -6.94
N TRP A 256 -16.10 -1.92 -8.11
CA TRP A 256 -17.04 -2.79 -8.83
C TRP A 256 -16.43 -4.17 -9.13
N HIS A 257 -15.20 -4.21 -9.63
CA HIS A 257 -14.49 -5.45 -9.90
C HIS A 257 -14.25 -6.28 -8.63
N ARG A 258 -13.88 -5.67 -7.49
CA ARG A 258 -13.71 -6.39 -6.22
C ARG A 258 -15.01 -7.02 -5.72
N VAL A 259 -16.14 -6.31 -5.80
CA VAL A 259 -17.47 -6.85 -5.46
C VAL A 259 -17.83 -8.06 -6.33
N LEU A 260 -17.72 -7.93 -7.65
CA LEU A 260 -18.05 -9.01 -8.58
C LEU A 260 -17.07 -10.20 -8.47
N HIS A 261 -15.79 -9.94 -8.21
CA HIS A 261 -14.79 -11.00 -8.03
C HIS A 261 -14.99 -11.76 -6.72
N ALA A 262 -15.40 -11.08 -5.64
CA ALA A 262 -15.82 -11.73 -4.40
C ALA A 262 -17.06 -12.62 -4.61
N ALA A 263 -18.09 -12.11 -5.31
CA ALA A 263 -19.28 -12.88 -5.66
C ALA A 263 -18.93 -14.10 -6.55
N SER A 264 -18.04 -13.93 -7.53
CA SER A 264 -17.57 -15.01 -8.41
C SER A 264 -16.75 -16.06 -7.65
N HIS A 265 -15.93 -15.65 -6.69
CA HIS A 265 -15.17 -16.56 -5.81
C HIS A 265 -16.09 -17.39 -4.91
N MET A 266 -17.24 -16.84 -4.51
CA MET A 266 -18.29 -17.54 -3.76
C MET A 266 -19.26 -18.34 -4.64
N GLY A 267 -19.07 -18.34 -5.97
CA GLY A 267 -19.93 -19.05 -6.90
C GLY A 267 -21.37 -18.52 -6.96
N ILE A 268 -21.57 -17.22 -6.73
CA ILE A 268 -22.88 -16.56 -6.85
C ILE A 268 -23.40 -16.67 -8.30
N GLU A 269 -24.66 -17.10 -8.44
CA GLU A 269 -25.35 -17.28 -9.72
C GLU A 269 -26.29 -16.11 -10.02
N ASP A 270 -26.85 -15.44 -9.00
CA ASP A 270 -27.67 -14.23 -9.11
C ASP A 270 -27.11 -13.11 -8.22
N MET A 271 -26.62 -12.02 -8.81
CA MET A 271 -26.03 -10.89 -8.07
C MET A 271 -26.89 -9.62 -8.26
N ILE A 272 -27.55 -9.17 -7.19
CA ILE A 272 -28.38 -7.97 -7.16
C ILE A 272 -27.51 -6.74 -6.87
N LEU A 273 -27.64 -5.73 -7.72
CA LEU A 273 -26.87 -4.48 -7.73
C LEU A 273 -27.81 -3.27 -7.86
N PHE A 274 -27.33 -2.09 -7.45
CA PHE A 274 -28.02 -0.80 -7.61
C PHE A 274 -26.98 0.33 -7.79
N PRO A 275 -27.37 1.60 -8.07
CA PRO A 275 -26.44 2.73 -8.25
C PRO A 275 -25.63 3.10 -6.99
N PHE A 276 -24.57 2.33 -6.74
CA PHE A 276 -23.62 2.46 -5.65
C PHE A 276 -22.53 3.50 -5.96
N GLY A 277 -22.07 4.23 -4.94
CA GLY A 277 -21.25 5.44 -5.12
C GLY A 277 -21.99 6.64 -5.73
N MET A 278 -23.29 6.55 -5.98
CA MET A 278 -24.09 7.59 -6.61
C MET A 278 -25.16 8.17 -5.68
N GLY A 279 -25.90 9.16 -6.19
CA GLY A 279 -26.96 9.82 -5.43
C GLY A 279 -26.34 10.68 -4.35
N ALA A 280 -26.50 10.27 -3.08
CA ALA A 280 -25.99 11.00 -1.93
C ALA A 280 -24.51 11.40 -2.09
N PHE A 281 -23.63 10.45 -2.42
CA PHE A 281 -22.19 10.64 -2.49
C PHE A 281 -21.70 11.53 -3.65
N LEU A 282 -22.60 12.02 -4.51
CA LEU A 282 -22.32 13.00 -5.57
C LEU A 282 -23.14 14.30 -5.42
N ARG A 283 -24.09 14.36 -4.47
CA ARG A 283 -25.16 15.37 -4.46
C ARG A 283 -24.65 16.80 -4.24
N ASN A 284 -23.71 16.98 -3.33
CA ASN A 284 -23.08 18.26 -3.00
C ASN A 284 -21.74 18.48 -3.73
N LEU A 285 -21.31 17.58 -4.64
CA LEU A 285 -20.06 17.73 -5.40
C LEU A 285 -20.00 19.06 -6.16
N HIS A 286 -21.14 19.58 -6.63
CA HIS A 286 -21.27 20.89 -7.29
C HIS A 286 -20.81 22.09 -6.43
N LYS A 287 -20.75 21.94 -5.10
CA LYS A 287 -20.26 22.95 -4.16
C LYS A 287 -18.75 22.85 -3.92
N LEU A 288 -18.24 21.63 -3.94
CA LEU A 288 -16.82 21.31 -3.79
C LEU A 288 -16.04 21.66 -5.07
N ASP A 289 -16.62 21.31 -6.22
CA ASP A 289 -16.09 21.56 -7.56
C ASP A 289 -17.22 22.09 -8.46
N ASN A 290 -17.14 23.38 -8.81
CA ASN A 290 -18.22 24.07 -9.50
C ASN A 290 -18.45 23.62 -10.95
N ARG A 291 -17.56 22.82 -11.55
CA ARG A 291 -17.81 22.17 -12.85
C ARG A 291 -19.10 21.34 -12.81
N TYR A 292 -19.35 20.68 -11.68
CA TYR A 292 -20.52 19.83 -11.48
C TYR A 292 -21.80 20.59 -11.11
N SER A 293 -21.78 21.93 -11.15
CA SER A 293 -23.01 22.73 -11.24
C SER A 293 -23.68 22.61 -12.62
N ASP A 294 -22.94 22.19 -13.65
CA ASP A 294 -23.52 21.77 -14.92
C ASP A 294 -24.09 20.34 -14.81
N ALA A 295 -25.36 20.20 -15.20
CA ALA A 295 -26.06 18.92 -15.26
C ALA A 295 -25.43 17.96 -16.27
N ALA A 296 -24.85 18.46 -17.38
CA ALA A 296 -24.20 17.60 -18.37
C ALA A 296 -22.88 17.03 -17.83
N ALA A 297 -22.02 17.83 -17.18
CA ALA A 297 -20.83 17.36 -16.48
C ALA A 297 -21.16 16.33 -15.37
N MET A 298 -22.15 16.62 -14.52
CA MET A 298 -22.63 15.69 -13.48
C MET A 298 -23.13 14.36 -14.08
N ARG A 299 -23.83 14.41 -15.22
CA ARG A 299 -24.29 13.22 -15.94
C ARG A 299 -23.14 12.43 -16.55
N GLY A 300 -22.15 13.10 -17.13
CA GLY A 300 -20.95 12.48 -17.69
C GLY A 300 -20.20 11.64 -16.67
N LEU A 301 -19.94 12.19 -15.48
CA LEU A 301 -19.36 11.46 -14.36
C LEU A 301 -20.18 10.22 -13.98
N ARG A 302 -21.51 10.35 -13.83
CA ARG A 302 -22.40 9.23 -13.51
C ARG A 302 -22.36 8.14 -14.60
N TYR A 303 -22.31 8.51 -15.88
CA TYR A 303 -22.15 7.57 -16.99
C TYR A 303 -20.80 6.83 -16.95
N ARG A 304 -19.69 7.52 -16.66
CA ARG A 304 -18.36 6.89 -16.55
C ARG A 304 -18.30 5.83 -15.44
N ILE A 305 -18.85 6.14 -14.25
CA ILE A 305 -18.94 5.19 -13.13
C ILE A 305 -19.83 3.98 -13.50
N ALA A 306 -20.90 4.20 -14.27
CA ALA A 306 -21.77 3.12 -14.74
C ALA A 306 -21.08 2.23 -15.79
N SER A 307 -20.34 2.80 -16.75
CA SER A 307 -19.54 2.00 -17.70
C SER A 307 -18.56 1.09 -16.97
N ALA A 308 -17.86 1.61 -15.95
CA ALA A 308 -16.85 0.86 -15.21
C ALA A 308 -17.41 -0.42 -14.53
N LEU A 309 -18.70 -0.46 -14.16
CA LEU A 309 -19.37 -1.70 -13.75
C LEU A 309 -19.45 -2.71 -14.90
N PHE A 310 -19.91 -2.28 -16.08
CA PHE A 310 -20.09 -3.18 -17.23
C PHE A 310 -18.75 -3.63 -17.83
N ASP A 311 -17.71 -2.81 -17.73
CA ASP A 311 -16.32 -3.21 -18.01
C ASP A 311 -15.84 -4.32 -17.04
N ALA A 312 -16.10 -4.18 -15.74
CA ALA A 312 -15.82 -5.24 -14.76
C ALA A 312 -16.68 -6.50 -14.98
N ALA A 313 -17.93 -6.34 -15.41
CA ALA A 313 -18.84 -7.44 -15.72
C ALA A 313 -18.40 -8.24 -16.94
N VAL A 314 -17.91 -7.60 -18.02
CA VAL A 314 -17.34 -8.31 -19.18
C VAL A 314 -16.19 -9.21 -18.75
N LEU A 315 -15.23 -8.67 -17.98
CA LEU A 315 -14.03 -9.41 -17.56
C LEU A 315 -14.40 -10.66 -16.74
N LEU A 316 -15.34 -10.55 -15.80
CA LEU A 316 -15.68 -11.65 -14.88
C LEU A 316 -16.77 -12.59 -15.39
N CYS A 317 -17.77 -12.09 -16.12
CA CYS A 317 -18.87 -12.93 -16.62
C CYS A 317 -18.55 -13.64 -17.94
N LEU A 318 -17.53 -13.19 -18.70
CA LEU A 318 -17.23 -13.70 -20.04
C LEU A 318 -15.81 -14.26 -20.21
N GLU A 319 -14.78 -13.74 -19.53
CA GLU A 319 -13.37 -14.09 -19.87
C GLU A 319 -12.70 -15.18 -18.99
N ASP A 320 -13.26 -15.56 -17.83
CA ASP A 320 -12.68 -16.57 -16.91
C ASP A 320 -12.97 -18.05 -17.31
N GLN A 321 -13.06 -18.32 -18.61
CA GLN A 321 -13.55 -19.57 -19.22
C GLN A 321 -12.48 -20.69 -19.33
N ALA A 322 -11.33 -20.57 -18.66
CA ALA A 322 -10.12 -21.29 -19.10
C ALA A 322 -9.74 -22.58 -18.34
N GLU A 323 -9.98 -22.69 -17.02
CA GLU A 323 -9.30 -23.71 -16.19
C GLU A 323 -10.18 -24.53 -15.22
N THR A 324 -11.47 -24.22 -15.02
CA THR A 324 -12.28 -24.83 -13.93
C THR A 324 -13.72 -25.24 -14.31
N GLY A 325 -13.86 -26.07 -15.35
CA GLY A 325 -15.11 -26.81 -15.64
C GLY A 325 -16.29 -25.95 -16.11
N PRO A 326 -17.52 -26.50 -16.14
CA PRO A 326 -18.72 -25.78 -16.53
C PRO A 326 -19.20 -24.84 -15.40
N LYS A 327 -18.60 -23.65 -15.32
CA LYS A 327 -19.06 -22.56 -14.44
C LYS A 327 -20.43 -22.05 -14.90
N VAL A 328 -21.31 -21.77 -13.95
CA VAL A 328 -22.58 -21.09 -14.20
C VAL A 328 -22.31 -19.61 -14.52
N GLN A 329 -22.98 -19.08 -15.54
CA GLN A 329 -22.91 -17.65 -15.88
C GLN A 329 -23.65 -16.84 -14.82
N MET A 330 -22.94 -15.95 -14.12
CA MET A 330 -23.53 -15.05 -13.13
C MET A 330 -24.50 -14.08 -13.81
N ARG A 331 -25.73 -14.00 -13.30
CA ARG A 331 -26.77 -13.05 -13.70
C ARG A 331 -26.67 -11.80 -12.82
N LEU A 332 -26.67 -10.63 -13.44
CA LEU A 332 -26.61 -9.32 -12.77
C LEU A 332 -27.99 -8.67 -12.80
N HIS A 333 -28.55 -8.46 -11.61
CA HIS A 333 -29.89 -7.92 -11.42
C HIS A 333 -29.81 -6.45 -11.00
N LEU A 334 -30.04 -5.54 -11.95
CA LEU A 334 -29.87 -4.10 -11.80
C LEU A 334 -31.16 -3.46 -11.27
N CYS A 335 -31.27 -3.29 -9.96
CA CYS A 335 -32.37 -2.54 -9.32
C CYS A 335 -32.17 -1.03 -9.50
N LEU A 336 -32.89 -0.44 -10.46
CA LEU A 336 -32.82 0.96 -10.81
C LEU A 336 -34.09 1.70 -10.40
N VAL A 337 -33.95 2.79 -9.65
CA VAL A 337 -35.07 3.60 -9.16
C VAL A 337 -35.31 4.78 -10.09
N ASP A 338 -36.58 5.06 -10.40
CA ASP A 338 -37.04 6.27 -11.08
C ASP A 338 -38.24 6.84 -10.31
N CYS A 339 -37.94 7.76 -9.40
CA CYS A 339 -38.92 8.50 -8.59
C CYS A 339 -38.56 10.00 -8.43
N SER A 340 -37.44 10.43 -9.00
CA SER A 340 -36.88 11.79 -8.90
C SER A 340 -35.89 12.02 -10.06
N LEU A 341 -35.56 13.27 -10.38
CA LEU A 341 -34.60 13.57 -11.44
C LEU A 341 -33.20 12.96 -11.18
N GLU A 342 -32.73 12.97 -9.92
CA GLU A 342 -31.46 12.32 -9.54
C GLU A 342 -31.50 10.80 -9.73
N SER A 343 -32.60 10.15 -9.36
CA SER A 343 -32.74 8.70 -9.53
C SER A 343 -32.92 8.31 -10.99
N ARG A 344 -33.70 9.08 -11.77
CA ARG A 344 -33.84 8.92 -13.23
C ARG A 344 -32.51 9.08 -13.96
N SER A 345 -31.69 10.07 -13.62
CA SER A 345 -30.37 10.26 -14.24
C SER A 345 -29.47 9.04 -13.98
N ASN A 346 -29.44 8.51 -12.75
CA ASN A 346 -28.75 7.24 -12.44
C ASN A 346 -29.32 6.06 -13.26
N HIS A 347 -30.64 5.90 -13.29
CA HIS A 347 -31.34 4.84 -14.02
C HIS A 347 -31.00 4.87 -15.52
N ASN A 348 -31.05 6.05 -16.15
CA ASN A 348 -30.78 6.22 -17.57
C ASN A 348 -29.31 5.94 -17.91
N VAL A 349 -28.33 6.49 -17.17
CA VAL A 349 -26.92 6.26 -17.50
C VAL A 349 -26.48 4.81 -17.33
N PHE A 350 -27.09 4.05 -16.40
CA PHE A 350 -26.85 2.60 -16.30
C PHE A 350 -27.38 1.84 -17.52
N ILE A 351 -28.57 2.18 -18.00
CA ILE A 351 -29.19 1.57 -19.18
C ILE A 351 -28.40 1.91 -20.46
N GLU A 352 -27.95 3.17 -20.61
CA GLU A 352 -27.16 3.62 -21.74
C GLU A 352 -25.73 3.04 -21.74
N ALA A 353 -25.07 2.96 -20.57
CA ALA A 353 -23.74 2.35 -20.46
C ALA A 353 -23.79 0.84 -20.72
N ALA A 354 -24.84 0.15 -20.23
CA ALA A 354 -25.09 -1.25 -20.55
C ALA A 354 -25.30 -1.47 -22.04
N ALA A 355 -26.15 -0.67 -22.69
CA ALA A 355 -26.40 -0.77 -24.13
C ALA A 355 -25.12 -0.54 -24.96
N ALA A 356 -24.32 0.47 -24.60
CA ALA A 356 -23.04 0.74 -25.24
C ALA A 356 -22.03 -0.42 -25.04
N LYS A 357 -22.01 -1.06 -23.86
CA LYS A 357 -21.14 -2.21 -23.60
C LYS A 357 -21.63 -3.49 -24.29
N VAL A 358 -22.95 -3.72 -24.36
CA VAL A 358 -23.57 -4.83 -25.11
C VAL A 358 -23.32 -4.70 -26.61
N ALA A 359 -23.35 -3.49 -27.17
CA ALA A 359 -22.97 -3.26 -28.56
C ALA A 359 -21.48 -3.60 -28.85
N GLN A 360 -20.61 -3.51 -27.84
CA GLN A 360 -19.19 -3.93 -27.92
C GLN A 360 -19.00 -5.43 -27.64
N SER A 361 -19.80 -6.01 -26.75
CA SER A 361 -19.76 -7.41 -26.33
C SER A 361 -21.17 -8.01 -26.18
N PRO A 362 -21.78 -8.50 -27.28
CA PRO A 362 -23.19 -8.95 -27.27
C PRO A 362 -23.49 -10.10 -26.28
N ALA A 363 -22.49 -10.91 -25.93
CA ALA A 363 -22.63 -11.99 -24.96
C ALA A 363 -22.98 -11.49 -23.54
N LEU A 364 -22.69 -10.23 -23.21
CA LEU A 364 -23.05 -9.60 -21.93
C LEU A 364 -24.58 -9.50 -21.77
N ALA A 365 -25.35 -9.36 -22.85
CA ALA A 365 -26.80 -9.15 -22.79
C ALA A 365 -27.54 -10.28 -22.06
N ALA A 366 -27.08 -11.53 -22.20
CA ALA A 366 -27.66 -12.70 -21.54
C ALA A 366 -27.43 -12.75 -20.02
N ALA A 367 -26.58 -11.87 -19.49
CA ALA A 367 -26.29 -11.75 -18.06
C ALA A 367 -26.93 -10.51 -17.41
N LEU A 368 -27.57 -9.60 -18.15
CA LEU A 368 -28.08 -8.33 -17.60
C LEU A 368 -29.62 -8.34 -17.51
N HIS A 369 -30.14 -8.27 -16.28
CA HIS A 369 -31.58 -8.15 -16.01
C HIS A 369 -31.87 -6.83 -15.30
N PHE A 370 -32.63 -5.94 -15.93
CA PHE A 370 -33.01 -4.65 -15.34
C PHE A 370 -34.33 -4.75 -14.57
N HIS A 371 -34.34 -4.15 -13.38
CA HIS A 371 -35.47 -4.16 -12.44
C HIS A 371 -35.82 -2.72 -12.07
N ARG A 372 -36.80 -2.13 -12.77
CA ARG A 372 -37.23 -0.75 -12.48
C ARG A 372 -38.11 -0.71 -11.24
N ASN A 373 -37.75 0.16 -10.28
CA ASN A 373 -38.49 0.40 -9.04
C ASN A 373 -38.76 -0.87 -8.20
N CYS A 374 -37.81 -1.81 -8.19
CA CYS A 374 -37.86 -3.03 -7.39
C CYS A 374 -37.08 -2.86 -6.07
N ASP A 375 -37.56 -3.45 -4.98
CA ASP A 375 -36.83 -3.54 -3.72
C ASP A 375 -35.79 -4.67 -3.80
N ALA A 376 -34.51 -4.33 -3.61
CA ALA A 376 -33.39 -5.25 -3.79
C ALA A 376 -33.31 -6.36 -2.72
N LEU A 377 -33.83 -6.14 -1.50
CA LEU A 377 -33.91 -7.15 -0.44
C LEU A 377 -35.00 -8.17 -0.75
N GLU A 378 -36.16 -7.68 -1.19
CA GLU A 378 -37.29 -8.52 -1.60
C GLU A 378 -36.97 -9.33 -2.86
N LEU A 379 -36.25 -8.76 -3.83
CA LEU A 379 -35.75 -9.50 -4.99
C LEU A 379 -34.78 -10.61 -4.60
N ALA A 380 -33.80 -10.32 -3.72
CA ALA A 380 -32.85 -11.32 -3.23
C ALA A 380 -33.55 -12.47 -2.48
N ARG A 381 -34.53 -12.15 -1.62
CA ARG A 381 -35.40 -13.14 -0.96
C ARG A 381 -36.14 -14.02 -1.97
N GLN A 382 -36.81 -13.43 -2.96
CA GLN A 382 -37.57 -14.17 -3.97
C GLN A 382 -36.69 -15.07 -4.85
N LEU A 383 -35.47 -14.66 -5.17
CA LEU A 383 -34.52 -15.50 -5.91
C LEU A 383 -34.01 -16.66 -5.03
N ALA A 384 -33.69 -16.39 -3.77
CA ALA A 384 -33.25 -17.39 -2.80
C ALA A 384 -34.31 -18.47 -2.48
N GLU A 385 -35.59 -18.11 -2.50
CA GLU A 385 -36.71 -19.05 -2.36
C GLU A 385 -36.93 -19.93 -3.61
N LYS A 386 -36.69 -19.39 -4.81
CA LYS A 386 -36.85 -20.11 -6.08
C LYS A 386 -35.66 -20.99 -6.44
N MET A 387 -34.45 -20.65 -5.96
CA MET A 387 -33.24 -21.41 -6.22
C MET A 387 -33.27 -22.77 -5.49
N PRO A 388 -33.01 -23.91 -6.17
CA PRO A 388 -32.98 -25.23 -5.55
C PRO A 388 -31.76 -25.45 -4.63
N LEU A 389 -31.81 -26.48 -3.79
CA LEU A 389 -30.63 -26.98 -3.07
C LEU A 389 -29.70 -27.69 -4.07
N SER A 390 -28.53 -27.11 -4.35
CA SER A 390 -27.50 -27.73 -5.19
C SER A 390 -26.83 -28.89 -4.45
N GLY A 391 -27.30 -30.11 -4.70
CA GLY A 391 -26.86 -31.30 -3.96
C GLY A 391 -25.52 -31.87 -4.41
N ARG A 392 -24.44 -31.60 -3.66
CA ARG A 392 -23.27 -32.49 -3.47
C ARG A 392 -22.82 -32.43 -2.02
N ALA A 393 -22.72 -33.58 -1.37
CA ALA A 393 -22.83 -33.68 0.10
C ALA A 393 -21.54 -33.42 0.91
N GLU A 394 -20.43 -33.03 0.27
CA GLU A 394 -19.09 -33.16 0.89
C GLU A 394 -18.23 -31.88 0.88
N LEU A 395 -18.69 -30.73 0.36
CA LEU A 395 -17.91 -29.47 0.39
C LEU A 395 -18.68 -28.15 0.21
N ASP A 396 -19.94 -28.16 -0.24
CA ASP A 396 -20.69 -26.93 -0.60
C ASP A 396 -21.43 -26.27 0.59
N VAL A 397 -21.57 -24.94 0.53
CA VAL A 397 -22.22 -24.13 1.57
C VAL A 397 -23.75 -24.20 1.48
N ALA A 398 -24.44 -24.27 2.62
CA ALA A 398 -25.90 -24.40 2.67
C ALA A 398 -26.68 -23.16 2.15
N VAL A 399 -26.05 -21.98 2.15
CA VAL A 399 -26.68 -20.69 1.79
C VAL A 399 -26.80 -20.54 0.28
N ARG A 400 -27.93 -20.00 -0.21
CA ARG A 400 -28.19 -19.82 -1.63
C ARG A 400 -27.12 -18.99 -2.31
N LYS A 401 -26.83 -19.31 -3.57
CA LYS A 401 -25.90 -18.59 -4.46
C LYS A 401 -26.52 -17.30 -5.02
N VAL A 402 -27.25 -16.59 -4.17
CA VAL A 402 -27.83 -15.28 -4.46
C VAL A 402 -27.05 -14.27 -3.63
N GLY A 403 -26.56 -13.20 -4.25
CA GLY A 403 -25.78 -12.14 -3.62
C GLY A 403 -26.46 -10.79 -3.78
N LEU A 404 -26.43 -9.95 -2.75
CA LEU A 404 -26.91 -8.57 -2.79
C LEU A 404 -25.77 -7.63 -2.37
N LEU A 405 -25.41 -6.67 -3.22
CA LEU A 405 -24.53 -5.58 -2.82
C LEU A 405 -25.23 -4.69 -1.78
N ASN A 406 -24.51 -4.29 -0.74
CA ASN A 406 -24.90 -3.21 0.16
C ASN A 406 -23.83 -2.11 0.16
N GLY A 407 -24.27 -0.87 -0.03
CA GLY A 407 -23.41 0.31 0.06
C GLY A 407 -23.26 0.76 1.50
N ALA A 408 -22.27 0.22 2.20
CA ALA A 408 -21.96 0.57 3.57
C ALA A 408 -21.21 1.91 3.66
N ASN A 409 -21.25 2.52 4.85
CA ASN A 409 -20.26 3.52 5.24
C ASN A 409 -18.91 2.82 5.51
N ASN A 410 -17.80 3.54 5.36
CA ASN A 410 -16.47 2.95 5.57
C ASN A 410 -16.14 2.75 7.06
N LYS A 411 -16.66 3.56 7.99
CA LYS A 411 -16.32 3.55 9.44
C LYS A 411 -17.01 2.43 10.23
N GLN A 412 -18.13 1.92 9.72
CA GLN A 412 -19.01 0.99 10.40
C GLN A 412 -20.00 0.34 9.40
N LEU A 413 -20.49 -0.86 9.70
CA LEU A 413 -21.60 -1.49 8.99
C LEU A 413 -22.92 -1.13 9.68
N GLY A 414 -23.86 -0.48 8.97
CA GLY A 414 -25.19 -0.18 9.49
C GLY A 414 -25.25 0.96 10.51
N ASN A 415 -24.52 2.06 10.31
CA ASN A 415 -24.25 3.12 11.31
C ASN A 415 -25.47 3.67 12.06
N HIS A 416 -26.67 3.55 11.49
CA HIS A 416 -27.88 4.18 12.02
C HIS A 416 -29.01 3.20 12.35
N TRP A 417 -28.84 1.88 12.24
CA TRP A 417 -29.95 0.94 12.48
C TRP A 417 -30.47 0.92 13.93
N PHE A 418 -29.73 1.47 14.90
CA PHE A 418 -30.21 1.74 16.26
C PHE A 418 -30.85 3.14 16.48
N GLY A 419 -30.71 4.04 15.51
CA GLY A 419 -31.02 5.47 15.62
C GLY A 419 -32.33 5.90 14.95
N HIS A 420 -32.67 7.19 15.08
CA HIS A 420 -33.83 7.82 14.42
C HIS A 420 -33.45 8.52 13.09
N GLY A 421 -32.28 8.19 12.54
CA GLY A 421 -31.68 8.88 11.40
C GLY A 421 -32.19 8.38 10.05
N ALA A 422 -31.49 8.87 9.01
CA ALA A 422 -31.28 8.23 7.70
C ALA A 422 -32.45 7.55 6.96
N ARG A 423 -33.72 7.90 7.25
CA ARG A 423 -35.00 7.41 6.68
C ARG A 423 -34.96 6.77 5.28
N SER A 424 -34.26 7.39 4.32
CA SER A 424 -34.18 6.97 2.90
C SER A 424 -32.88 6.28 2.49
N ALA A 425 -31.96 5.99 3.41
CA ALA A 425 -30.73 5.25 3.14
C ALA A 425 -31.04 3.78 2.86
N ILE A 426 -30.36 3.18 1.89
CA ILE A 426 -30.56 1.77 1.53
C ILE A 426 -30.03 0.87 2.66
N ASP A 427 -28.77 1.03 3.03
CA ASP A 427 -28.09 0.27 4.09
C ASP A 427 -28.89 0.15 5.40
N GLU A 428 -29.42 1.28 5.90
CA GLU A 428 -30.21 1.29 7.14
C GLU A 428 -31.54 0.53 6.99
N ASN A 429 -32.20 0.64 5.85
CA ASN A 429 -33.46 -0.06 5.57
C ASN A 429 -33.27 -1.53 5.14
N LEU A 430 -32.05 -1.94 4.78
CA LEU A 430 -31.66 -3.36 4.70
C LEU A 430 -31.50 -3.94 6.11
N HIS A 431 -30.68 -3.29 6.95
CA HIS A 431 -30.44 -3.69 8.35
C HIS A 431 -31.74 -3.79 9.16
N ARG A 432 -32.59 -2.74 9.15
CA ARG A 432 -33.90 -2.74 9.83
C ARG A 432 -34.77 -3.96 9.52
N ARG A 433 -34.58 -4.63 8.39
CA ARG A 433 -35.39 -5.77 7.92
C ARG A 433 -34.68 -7.13 8.00
N SER A 434 -33.50 -7.22 8.62
CA SER A 434 -32.74 -8.47 8.77
C SER A 434 -32.00 -8.53 10.11
N GLY A 435 -32.50 -9.35 11.04
CA GLY A 435 -31.84 -9.59 12.33
C GLY A 435 -30.47 -10.26 12.19
N ALA A 436 -30.30 -11.13 11.18
CA ALA A 436 -29.02 -11.76 10.86
C ALA A 436 -27.97 -10.75 10.37
N MET A 437 -28.37 -9.79 9.53
CA MET A 437 -27.50 -8.70 9.07
C MET A 437 -27.09 -7.82 10.26
N CYS A 438 -28.05 -7.39 11.08
CA CYS A 438 -27.81 -6.58 12.27
C CYS A 438 -26.87 -7.24 13.29
N ALA A 439 -27.06 -8.54 13.57
CA ALA A 439 -26.20 -9.29 14.47
C ALA A 439 -24.77 -9.43 13.90
N SER A 440 -24.64 -9.78 12.61
CA SER A 440 -23.33 -9.89 11.95
C SER A 440 -22.59 -8.56 11.96
N SER A 441 -23.24 -7.48 11.51
CA SER A 441 -22.66 -6.13 11.50
C SER A 441 -22.22 -5.68 12.89
N LEU A 442 -23.03 -5.87 13.94
CA LEU A 442 -22.67 -5.52 15.32
C LEU A 442 -21.41 -6.28 15.81
N LEU A 443 -21.32 -7.58 15.52
CA LEU A 443 -20.20 -8.43 15.92
C LEU A 443 -18.91 -8.15 15.12
N VAL A 444 -19.03 -7.73 13.86
CA VAL A 444 -17.91 -7.25 13.05
C VAL A 444 -17.44 -5.86 13.51
N ASN A 445 -18.39 -4.96 13.77
CA ASN A 445 -18.11 -3.58 14.18
C ASN A 445 -17.38 -3.52 15.53
N LEU A 446 -17.75 -4.38 16.49
CA LEU A 446 -17.47 -4.25 17.94
C LEU A 446 -17.52 -2.78 18.40
N SER A 447 -18.56 -2.09 17.94
CA SER A 447 -18.89 -0.70 18.22
C SER A 447 -20.28 -0.39 17.68
N THR A 448 -20.99 0.53 18.32
CA THR A 448 -22.24 1.11 17.79
C THR A 448 -22.04 2.50 17.18
N GLU A 449 -20.84 3.05 17.26
CA GLU A 449 -20.45 4.37 16.75
C GLU A 449 -19.09 4.29 16.03
N PRO A 450 -18.75 5.25 15.14
CA PRO A 450 -17.37 5.42 14.67
C PRO A 450 -16.39 5.58 15.84
N ARG A 451 -15.20 5.00 15.69
CA ARG A 451 -14.07 5.15 16.62
C ARG A 451 -12.78 4.87 15.88
N PHE A 452 -11.64 5.29 16.43
CA PHE A 452 -10.34 4.91 15.89
C PHE A 452 -10.17 3.38 15.84
N ARG A 453 -9.57 2.89 14.75
CA ARG A 453 -9.31 1.46 14.48
C ARG A 453 -7.88 1.25 13.99
N SER A 454 -7.38 0.01 14.12
CA SER A 454 -6.16 -0.41 13.43
C SER A 454 -6.49 -1.01 12.05
N ALA A 455 -5.55 -0.94 11.11
CA ALA A 455 -5.72 -1.47 9.75
C ALA A 455 -5.82 -3.01 9.66
N GLU A 456 -5.70 -3.72 10.79
CA GLU A 456 -5.92 -5.17 10.90
C GLU A 456 -7.08 -5.52 11.84
N GLU A 457 -7.79 -4.53 12.40
CA GLU A 457 -8.85 -4.71 13.38
C GLU A 457 -10.03 -5.51 12.80
N LEU A 458 -10.52 -5.15 11.61
CA LEU A 458 -11.60 -5.87 10.93
C LEU A 458 -11.23 -7.35 10.67
N ALA A 459 -10.01 -7.61 10.19
CA ALA A 459 -9.52 -8.97 9.99
C ALA A 459 -9.48 -9.75 11.31
N THR A 460 -9.03 -9.09 12.38
CA THR A 460 -8.95 -9.66 13.73
C THR A 460 -10.35 -9.99 14.27
N HIS A 461 -11.34 -9.10 14.12
CA HIS A 461 -12.72 -9.34 14.56
C HIS A 461 -13.39 -10.47 13.79
N VAL A 462 -13.25 -10.49 12.46
CA VAL A 462 -13.80 -11.56 11.61
C VAL A 462 -13.18 -12.90 11.99
N HIS A 463 -11.86 -12.96 12.20
CA HIS A 463 -11.21 -14.20 12.64
C HIS A 463 -11.62 -14.62 14.08
N ALA A 464 -11.65 -13.69 15.03
CA ALA A 464 -12.01 -13.97 16.42
C ALA A 464 -13.47 -14.42 16.61
N THR A 465 -14.36 -14.05 15.68
CA THR A 465 -15.75 -14.52 15.64
C THR A 465 -15.92 -15.81 14.82
N GLY A 466 -14.85 -16.36 14.24
CA GLY A 466 -14.82 -17.64 13.51
C GLY A 466 -14.89 -17.51 11.98
N GLY A 467 -15.11 -16.31 11.45
CA GLY A 467 -15.16 -16.02 10.03
C GLY A 467 -13.79 -16.09 9.33
N LYS A 468 -13.82 -16.06 7.99
CA LYS A 468 -12.64 -16.32 7.14
C LYS A 468 -12.18 -15.04 6.43
N CYS A 469 -10.93 -14.66 6.64
CA CYS A 469 -10.27 -13.65 5.82
C CYS A 469 -9.76 -14.29 4.53
N ILE A 470 -9.99 -13.64 3.39
CA ILE A 470 -9.62 -14.12 2.05
C ILE A 470 -8.86 -12.99 1.33
N ASP A 471 -7.56 -13.18 1.13
CA ASP A 471 -6.76 -12.31 0.27
C ASP A 471 -7.04 -12.68 -1.20
N LEU A 472 -7.99 -11.97 -1.84
CA LEU A 472 -8.19 -12.08 -3.29
C LEU A 472 -6.94 -11.51 -3.98
N LEU A 473 -6.14 -12.41 -4.57
CA LEU A 473 -4.85 -12.12 -5.21
C LEU A 473 -4.84 -10.77 -5.95
N PRO A 474 -3.74 -9.99 -5.83
CA PRO A 474 -3.67 -8.68 -6.46
C PRO A 474 -3.89 -8.79 -7.97
N PHE A 475 -4.77 -7.94 -8.49
CA PHE A 475 -4.99 -7.81 -9.92
C PHE A 475 -3.68 -7.41 -10.63
N PRO A 476 -3.36 -7.97 -11.82
CA PRO A 476 -4.19 -8.86 -12.63
C PRO A 476 -4.21 -10.32 -12.14
N VAL A 477 -5.40 -10.91 -12.17
CA VAL A 477 -5.60 -12.37 -12.11
C VAL A 477 -4.73 -13.05 -13.19
N LYS A 478 -4.34 -14.33 -12.96
CA LYS A 478 -3.83 -15.21 -14.02
C LYS A 478 -4.89 -15.38 -15.10
N THR A 479 -4.96 -14.43 -16.03
CA THR A 479 -5.90 -14.47 -17.15
C THR A 479 -5.56 -15.64 -18.05
N GLY A 480 -6.45 -16.62 -18.12
CA GLY A 480 -6.30 -17.82 -18.95
C GLY A 480 -6.22 -17.46 -20.42
N LYS A 481 -5.00 -17.21 -20.91
CA LYS A 481 -4.70 -16.73 -22.27
C LYS A 481 -5.38 -15.40 -22.63
N ALA A 482 -5.31 -14.37 -21.76
CA ALA A 482 -5.55 -13.00 -22.21
C ALA A 482 -4.72 -12.70 -23.47
N ARG A 483 -5.38 -12.15 -24.49
CA ARG A 483 -4.71 -11.78 -25.75
C ARG A 483 -4.09 -10.39 -25.64
N SER A 484 -3.08 -10.17 -26.48
CA SER A 484 -2.32 -8.91 -26.72
C SER A 484 -1.61 -8.22 -25.53
N GLY A 485 -2.27 -7.91 -24.41
CA GLY A 485 -1.74 -6.97 -23.40
C GLY A 485 -0.47 -7.41 -22.64
N SER A 486 -0.60 -8.36 -21.71
CA SER A 486 0.45 -8.66 -20.70
C SER A 486 1.75 -9.25 -21.26
N ARG A 487 1.73 -9.79 -22.48
CA ARG A 487 2.89 -10.47 -23.11
C ARG A 487 4.03 -9.53 -23.55
N ILE A 488 3.85 -8.21 -23.55
CA ILE A 488 4.89 -7.27 -23.98
C ILE A 488 5.79 -6.84 -22.82
N VAL A 489 5.28 -6.63 -21.60
CA VAL A 489 6.11 -6.22 -20.44
C VAL A 489 7.18 -7.26 -20.13
N ALA A 490 6.85 -8.55 -20.22
CA ALA A 490 7.80 -9.66 -20.08
C ALA A 490 8.81 -9.80 -21.26
N LYS A 491 8.70 -8.97 -22.29
CA LYS A 491 9.65 -8.88 -23.43
C LYS A 491 10.46 -7.57 -23.45
N VAL A 492 10.10 -6.56 -22.65
CA VAL A 492 10.85 -5.31 -22.54
C VAL A 492 12.06 -5.54 -21.64
N ARG A 493 13.26 -5.34 -22.19
CA ARG A 493 14.52 -5.45 -21.45
C ARG A 493 15.22 -4.09 -21.42
N VAL A 494 15.26 -3.45 -20.25
CA VAL A 494 16.12 -2.29 -20.02
C VAL A 494 17.58 -2.75 -20.02
N VAL A 495 18.46 -2.01 -20.70
CA VAL A 495 19.87 -2.35 -20.89
C VAL A 495 20.77 -1.12 -20.66
N PRO A 496 21.98 -1.28 -20.10
CA PRO A 496 22.83 -0.15 -19.70
C PRO A 496 23.68 0.42 -20.87
N TYR A 497 23.19 0.32 -22.11
CA TYR A 497 23.88 0.76 -23.32
C TYR A 497 22.89 1.34 -24.35
N GLY A 498 23.39 2.21 -25.22
CA GLY A 498 22.56 2.84 -26.27
C GLY A 498 22.18 1.86 -27.40
N ILE A 499 21.30 2.33 -28.28
CA ILE A 499 20.79 1.59 -29.46
C ILE A 499 21.87 0.85 -30.27
N LEU A 500 23.05 1.45 -30.48
CA LEU A 500 24.16 0.82 -31.23
C LEU A 500 25.03 -0.15 -30.39
N GLY A 501 24.62 -0.51 -29.17
CA GLY A 501 25.39 -1.37 -28.26
C GLY A 501 26.54 -0.67 -27.52
N SER A 502 26.76 0.62 -27.79
CA SER A 502 27.78 1.43 -27.14
C SER A 502 27.35 1.96 -25.76
N GLN A 503 28.25 1.90 -24.78
CA GLN A 503 28.11 2.47 -23.43
C GLN A 503 29.20 3.53 -23.19
N LEU A 504 28.88 4.61 -22.49
CA LEU A 504 29.89 5.54 -21.98
C LEU A 504 30.34 5.10 -20.58
N SER A 505 31.65 4.90 -20.37
CA SER A 505 32.24 4.54 -19.08
C SER A 505 33.49 5.37 -18.83
N HIS A 506 33.52 6.12 -17.73
CA HIS A 506 34.64 7.00 -17.36
C HIS A 506 35.04 7.98 -18.49
N GLY A 507 34.04 8.51 -19.21
CA GLY A 507 34.23 9.40 -20.36
C GLY A 507 34.66 8.73 -21.66
N GLN A 508 35.02 7.43 -21.65
CA GLN A 508 35.36 6.66 -22.84
C GLN A 508 34.16 5.88 -23.37
N LEU A 509 34.03 5.80 -24.69
CA LEU A 509 33.04 4.95 -25.34
C LEU A 509 33.55 3.50 -25.36
N ARG A 510 32.72 2.55 -24.91
CA ARG A 510 33.00 1.12 -24.93
C ARG A 510 31.87 0.36 -25.63
N VAL A 511 32.19 -0.72 -26.32
CA VAL A 511 31.20 -1.65 -26.86
C VAL A 511 30.73 -2.56 -25.73
N ALA A 512 29.46 -2.46 -25.34
CA ALA A 512 28.84 -3.22 -24.25
C ALA A 512 27.84 -4.28 -24.76
N ALA A 513 27.40 -4.16 -26.02
CA ALA A 513 26.69 -5.18 -26.78
C ALA A 513 27.00 -5.02 -28.28
N ALA A 514 26.61 -6.01 -29.07
CA ALA A 514 26.73 -5.94 -30.53
C ALA A 514 25.84 -4.84 -31.13
N GLU A 515 26.26 -4.33 -32.29
CA GLU A 515 25.44 -3.46 -33.14
C GLU A 515 24.10 -4.13 -33.53
N PRO A 516 23.09 -3.35 -33.97
CA PRO A 516 21.85 -3.90 -34.49
C PRO A 516 22.10 -4.75 -35.74
N GLY A 517 21.61 -5.98 -35.77
CA GLY A 517 21.60 -6.80 -36.98
C GLY A 517 20.36 -6.53 -37.84
N ALA A 518 20.34 -7.03 -39.08
CA ALA A 518 19.22 -6.85 -40.01
C ALA A 518 17.83 -7.22 -39.44
N GLY A 519 17.77 -8.19 -38.52
CA GLY A 519 16.57 -8.59 -37.78
C GLY A 519 16.19 -7.71 -36.59
N GLU A 520 16.73 -6.48 -36.48
CA GLU A 520 16.45 -5.52 -35.41
C GLU A 520 16.22 -4.11 -35.99
N VAL A 521 15.32 -3.36 -35.38
CA VAL A 521 14.97 -1.99 -35.74
C VAL A 521 15.46 -1.03 -34.67
N VAL A 522 15.97 0.13 -35.07
CA VAL A 522 16.43 1.20 -34.17
C VAL A 522 15.49 2.40 -34.23
N VAL A 523 15.19 3.02 -33.09
CA VAL A 523 14.44 4.29 -33.06
C VAL A 523 15.41 5.48 -32.99
N ASP A 524 15.16 6.44 -33.88
CA ASP A 524 15.89 7.70 -33.99
C ASP A 524 15.00 8.89 -33.56
N PRO A 525 15.25 9.49 -32.37
CA PRO A 525 14.53 10.68 -31.91
C PRO A 525 15.06 11.95 -32.60
N ALA A 526 14.77 12.05 -33.90
CA ALA A 526 15.27 13.08 -34.79
C ALA A 526 14.74 14.48 -34.45
N GLY A 527 15.59 15.50 -34.65
CA GLY A 527 15.14 16.88 -34.71
C GLY A 527 14.60 17.22 -36.11
N LEU A 528 13.38 17.77 -36.20
CA LEU A 528 12.71 18.12 -37.46
C LEU A 528 13.60 18.88 -38.46
N PRO A 529 14.42 19.89 -38.07
CA PRO A 529 15.29 20.59 -39.01
C PRO A 529 16.29 19.69 -39.73
N TYR A 530 16.76 18.61 -39.10
CA TYR A 530 17.69 17.67 -39.72
C TYR A 530 16.99 16.75 -40.74
N ILE A 531 15.76 16.31 -40.45
CA ILE A 531 14.95 15.56 -41.42
C ILE A 531 14.72 16.42 -42.67
N ARG A 532 14.34 17.69 -42.49
CA ARG A 532 13.98 18.61 -43.58
C ARG A 532 15.19 19.15 -44.36
N SER A 533 16.31 19.44 -43.70
CA SER A 533 17.47 20.14 -44.30
C SER A 533 18.74 19.29 -44.44
N GLY A 534 18.73 18.03 -43.97
CA GLY A 534 19.87 17.11 -44.00
C GLY A 534 20.51 16.87 -42.61
N PRO A 535 21.21 15.74 -42.42
CA PRO A 535 21.77 15.32 -41.12
C PRO A 535 22.96 16.15 -40.63
N SER A 536 23.43 17.14 -41.40
CA SER A 536 24.62 17.94 -41.06
C SER A 536 24.42 18.74 -39.76
N GLY A 537 25.43 18.72 -38.89
CA GLY A 537 25.38 19.36 -37.57
C GLY A 537 24.70 18.55 -36.46
N ALA A 538 24.07 17.41 -36.76
CA ALA A 538 23.44 16.59 -35.74
C ALA A 538 24.46 15.92 -34.80
N GLY A 539 24.27 16.11 -33.49
CA GLY A 539 25.09 15.51 -32.43
C GLY A 539 24.39 14.35 -31.70
N GLY A 540 24.94 13.98 -30.54
CA GLY A 540 24.34 12.98 -29.64
C GLY A 540 24.19 11.59 -30.27
N ALA A 541 23.11 10.89 -29.91
CA ALA A 541 22.85 9.55 -30.39
C ALA A 541 22.50 9.51 -31.89
N SER A 542 21.58 10.37 -32.36
CA SER A 542 21.21 10.48 -33.78
C SER A 542 22.41 10.82 -34.67
N GLY A 543 23.30 11.72 -34.25
CA GLY A 543 24.52 12.05 -34.98
C GLY A 543 25.53 10.89 -35.11
N GLN A 544 25.46 9.86 -34.26
CA GLN A 544 26.22 8.61 -34.46
C GLN A 544 25.43 7.60 -35.30
N LEU A 545 24.11 7.54 -35.13
CA LEU A 545 23.22 6.69 -35.93
C LEU A 545 23.28 7.04 -37.42
N TYR A 546 23.32 8.33 -37.77
CA TYR A 546 23.44 8.82 -39.14
C TYR A 546 24.73 8.33 -39.82
N LYS A 547 25.86 8.29 -39.08
CA LYS A 547 27.12 7.72 -39.57
C LYS A 547 27.04 6.22 -39.76
N TRP A 548 26.33 5.52 -38.88
CA TRP A 548 26.13 4.07 -38.94
C TRP A 548 25.29 3.64 -40.16
N ILE A 549 24.20 4.36 -40.47
CA ILE A 549 23.42 4.16 -41.71
C ILE A 549 24.05 4.78 -42.97
N GLY A 550 25.09 5.60 -42.81
CA GLY A 550 25.85 6.18 -43.93
C GLY A 550 25.25 7.44 -44.57
N ILE A 551 24.28 8.11 -43.93
CA ILE A 551 23.72 9.37 -44.47
C ILE A 551 24.59 10.58 -44.09
N SER A 552 24.82 11.47 -45.06
CA SER A 552 25.69 12.65 -44.90
C SER A 552 25.11 13.94 -45.48
N SER A 553 24.16 13.87 -46.40
CA SER A 553 23.63 15.00 -47.16
C SER A 553 22.13 15.20 -47.01
N HIS A 554 21.32 14.16 -47.27
CA HIS A 554 19.85 14.21 -47.23
C HIS A 554 19.28 12.93 -46.60
N PHE A 555 18.06 13.01 -46.08
CA PHE A 555 17.26 11.82 -45.78
C PHE A 555 16.56 11.32 -47.06
N PRO A 556 16.17 10.03 -47.14
CA PRO A 556 15.35 9.54 -48.24
C PRO A 556 14.04 10.33 -48.35
N GLN A 557 13.60 10.62 -49.57
CA GLN A 557 12.39 11.43 -49.83
C GLN A 557 11.15 10.89 -49.10
N SER A 558 11.01 9.56 -49.01
CA SER A 558 9.95 8.87 -48.27
C SER A 558 9.94 9.14 -46.75
N VAL A 559 11.07 9.54 -46.16
CA VAL A 559 11.15 10.00 -44.75
C VAL A 559 10.83 11.49 -44.67
N GLN A 560 11.31 12.28 -45.62
CA GLN A 560 11.06 13.73 -45.66
C GLN A 560 9.57 14.06 -45.90
N ASP A 561 8.90 13.31 -46.77
CA ASP A 561 7.47 13.50 -47.10
C ASP A 561 6.54 13.02 -45.98
N ALA A 562 6.96 11.99 -45.23
CA ALA A 562 6.17 11.38 -44.15
C ALA A 562 6.37 12.05 -42.78
N ILE A 563 7.41 12.88 -42.62
CA ILE A 563 7.73 13.59 -41.38
C ILE A 563 7.86 15.09 -41.70
N THR A 564 6.72 15.79 -41.61
CA THR A 564 6.58 17.23 -41.85
C THR A 564 6.49 18.05 -40.56
N GLU A 565 6.10 17.43 -39.45
CA GLU A 565 5.90 18.05 -38.13
C GLU A 565 6.26 17.08 -36.97
N SER A 566 6.11 17.54 -35.72
CA SER A 566 6.29 16.69 -34.53
C SER A 566 5.21 15.62 -34.41
N LEU A 567 5.50 14.60 -33.59
CA LEU A 567 4.67 13.43 -33.27
C LEU A 567 4.54 12.40 -34.41
N GLN A 568 5.09 12.71 -35.59
CA GLN A 568 5.15 11.83 -36.75
C GLN A 568 6.39 10.93 -36.74
N ALA A 569 6.26 9.73 -37.31
CA ALA A 569 7.34 8.75 -37.42
C ALA A 569 7.31 8.01 -38.77
N LYS A 570 8.47 7.53 -39.24
CA LYS A 570 8.60 6.72 -40.46
C LYS A 570 9.72 5.68 -40.37
N PHE A 571 9.37 4.42 -40.64
CA PHE A 571 10.29 3.33 -40.91
C PHE A 571 10.99 3.53 -42.25
N CYS A 572 12.32 3.39 -42.24
CA CYS A 572 13.15 3.35 -43.43
C CYS A 572 14.23 2.27 -43.28
N SER A 573 14.50 1.57 -44.37
CA SER A 573 15.58 0.58 -44.45
C SER A 573 16.74 1.17 -45.24
N TYR A 574 17.94 0.99 -44.71
CA TYR A 574 19.21 1.41 -45.29
C TYR A 574 20.09 0.18 -45.52
N ASP A 575 21.12 0.34 -46.35
CA ASP A 575 22.16 -0.67 -46.57
C ASP A 575 21.56 -2.03 -47.01
N ASN A 576 20.70 -2.00 -48.04
CA ASN A 576 20.01 -3.15 -48.62
C ASN A 576 19.35 -4.11 -47.59
N GLY A 577 18.60 -3.55 -46.64
CA GLY A 577 17.89 -4.33 -45.61
C GLY A 577 18.70 -4.58 -44.33
N GLN A 578 20.00 -4.26 -44.31
CA GLN A 578 20.86 -4.57 -43.17
C GLN A 578 20.70 -3.60 -41.99
N LYS A 579 20.23 -2.36 -42.23
CA LYS A 579 20.14 -1.31 -41.21
C LYS A 579 18.75 -0.67 -41.20
N ASN A 580 17.93 -1.06 -40.24
CA ASN A 580 16.51 -0.69 -40.19
C ASN A 580 16.25 0.35 -39.08
N VAL A 581 15.67 1.50 -39.45
CA VAL A 581 15.50 2.66 -38.55
C VAL A 581 14.08 3.20 -38.63
N ILE A 582 13.50 3.56 -37.50
CA ILE A 582 12.29 4.39 -37.41
C ILE A 582 12.71 5.78 -36.96
N HIS A 583 12.64 6.74 -37.88
CA HIS A 583 12.82 8.16 -37.56
C HIS A 583 11.53 8.67 -36.93
N VAL A 584 11.63 9.37 -35.80
CA VAL A 584 10.49 10.00 -35.12
C VAL A 584 10.88 11.39 -34.62
N VAL A 585 10.04 12.38 -34.90
CA VAL A 585 10.21 13.73 -34.35
C VAL A 585 9.34 13.85 -33.11
N GLY A 586 9.97 14.00 -31.94
CA GLY A 586 9.25 14.23 -30.69
C GLY A 586 8.73 15.68 -30.53
N PRO A 587 7.94 15.96 -29.47
CA PRO A 587 7.68 17.34 -29.04
C PRO A 587 8.95 18.03 -28.52
N ASP A 588 9.14 19.32 -28.79
CA ASP A 588 10.23 20.13 -28.23
C ASP A 588 9.74 20.94 -27.02
N PHE A 589 9.99 20.41 -25.82
CA PHE A 589 9.51 21.00 -24.57
C PHE A 589 10.25 22.29 -24.18
N ARG A 590 11.31 22.70 -24.88
CA ARG A 590 11.94 24.03 -24.66
C ARG A 590 11.09 25.18 -25.18
N SER A 591 10.39 24.96 -26.29
CA SER A 591 9.64 25.99 -27.03
C SER A 591 8.16 26.08 -26.67
N ARG A 592 7.71 25.27 -25.70
CA ARG A 592 6.30 25.07 -25.39
C ARG A 592 5.72 26.24 -24.59
N ARG A 593 4.49 26.65 -24.90
CA ARG A 593 3.77 27.73 -24.18
C ARG A 593 3.19 27.29 -22.82
N SER A 594 3.18 25.99 -22.55
CA SER A 594 2.59 25.37 -21.37
C SER A 594 3.49 24.24 -20.87
N ASN A 595 3.80 24.25 -19.58
CA ASN A 595 4.54 23.21 -18.88
C ASN A 595 3.61 22.28 -18.09
N ILE A 596 2.33 22.18 -18.48
CA ILE A 596 1.41 21.18 -17.94
C ILE A 596 1.93 19.80 -18.34
N TRP A 597 2.19 18.99 -17.30
CA TRP A 597 2.84 17.68 -17.41
C TRP A 597 1.94 16.64 -18.09
N ALA A 598 0.63 16.65 -17.82
CA ALA A 598 -0.33 15.75 -18.48
C ALA A 598 -0.34 15.95 -20.00
N ASP A 599 -0.47 17.20 -20.46
CA ASP A 599 -0.40 17.57 -21.88
C ASP A 599 0.94 17.13 -22.51
N ALA A 600 2.05 17.16 -21.75
CA ALA A 600 3.37 16.77 -22.23
C ALA A 600 3.51 15.24 -22.35
N VAL A 601 2.90 14.47 -21.44
CA VAL A 601 2.81 13.01 -21.53
C VAL A 601 1.91 12.58 -22.69
N ASP A 602 0.80 13.28 -22.97
CA ASP A 602 -0.08 13.01 -24.12
C ASP A 602 0.59 13.30 -25.47
N GLU A 603 1.29 14.43 -25.63
CA GLU A 603 2.14 14.68 -26.81
C GLU A 603 3.20 13.58 -26.97
N LEU A 604 3.90 13.21 -25.90
CA LEU A 604 4.91 12.16 -25.94
C LEU A 604 4.30 10.77 -26.27
N ALA A 605 3.10 10.47 -25.78
CA ALA A 605 2.38 9.23 -26.07
C ALA A 605 2.05 9.11 -27.56
N LYS A 606 1.67 10.21 -28.21
CA LYS A 606 1.41 10.26 -29.66
C LYS A 606 2.69 9.99 -30.48
N ALA A 607 3.84 10.50 -30.05
CA ALA A 607 5.11 10.19 -30.70
C ALA A 607 5.51 8.70 -30.55
N TYR A 608 5.33 8.10 -29.37
CA TYR A 608 5.53 6.66 -29.19
C TYR A 608 4.51 5.81 -29.96
N ALA A 609 3.25 6.24 -30.05
CA ALA A 609 2.21 5.59 -30.84
C ALA A 609 2.58 5.51 -32.33
N SER A 610 2.99 6.62 -32.94
CA SER A 610 3.50 6.67 -34.32
C SER A 610 4.70 5.73 -34.52
N THR A 611 5.64 5.74 -33.56
CA THR A 611 6.83 4.86 -33.58
C THR A 611 6.46 3.38 -33.53
N LEU A 612 5.55 2.99 -32.63
CA LEU A 612 5.13 1.60 -32.45
C LEU A 612 4.25 1.11 -33.60
N LYS A 613 3.48 2.00 -34.25
CA LYS A 613 2.71 1.70 -35.46
C LYS A 613 3.63 1.37 -36.65
N GLU A 614 4.67 2.16 -36.87
CA GLU A 614 5.67 1.88 -37.91
C GLU A 614 6.50 0.62 -37.59
N PHE A 615 6.78 0.32 -36.32
CA PHE A 615 7.41 -0.95 -35.93
C PHE A 615 6.49 -2.15 -36.19
N ALA A 616 5.21 -2.08 -35.85
CA ALA A 616 4.25 -3.14 -36.15
C ALA A 616 4.13 -3.39 -37.66
N GLY A 617 4.14 -2.32 -38.47
CA GLY A 617 4.06 -2.40 -39.94
C GLY A 617 5.32 -2.88 -40.66
N CYS A 618 6.45 -3.06 -39.98
CA CYS A 618 7.70 -3.55 -40.59
C CYS A 618 7.98 -5.05 -40.34
N GLU A 619 7.15 -5.72 -39.55
CA GLU A 619 7.20 -7.16 -39.21
C GLU A 619 8.51 -7.70 -38.58
N LEU A 620 9.50 -6.84 -38.31
CA LEU A 620 10.79 -7.24 -37.74
C LEU A 620 10.69 -7.58 -36.23
N PRO A 621 11.40 -8.61 -35.74
CA PRO A 621 11.10 -9.23 -34.44
C PRO A 621 11.60 -8.47 -33.21
N ARG A 622 12.40 -7.41 -33.35
CA ARG A 622 13.06 -6.69 -32.24
C ARG A 622 13.16 -5.19 -32.50
N LEU A 623 12.85 -4.40 -31.47
CA LEU A 623 13.00 -2.94 -31.45
C LEU A 623 14.03 -2.51 -30.39
N ARG A 624 14.98 -1.66 -30.76
CA ARG A 624 15.89 -0.96 -29.87
C ARG A 624 15.45 0.51 -29.77
N LEU A 625 14.88 0.90 -28.64
CA LEU A 625 14.23 2.19 -28.40
C LEU A 625 15.15 3.16 -27.64
N LEU A 626 15.21 4.43 -28.06
CA LEU A 626 15.69 5.54 -27.23
C LEU A 626 14.50 6.33 -26.66
N PRO A 627 14.65 7.00 -25.49
CA PRO A 627 13.64 7.91 -24.98
C PRO A 627 13.45 9.11 -25.93
N ILE A 628 12.26 9.22 -26.53
CA ILE A 628 11.86 10.33 -27.41
C ILE A 628 11.87 11.64 -26.60
N SER A 629 12.27 12.74 -27.24
CA SER A 629 12.39 14.08 -26.64
C SER A 629 13.31 14.20 -25.41
N SER A 630 14.18 13.24 -25.15
CA SER A 630 15.17 13.32 -24.07
C SER A 630 16.34 14.28 -24.38
N SER A 631 17.15 14.58 -23.36
CA SER A 631 18.27 15.52 -23.44
C SER A 631 17.83 16.89 -23.96
N ILE A 632 18.41 17.42 -25.05
CA ILE A 632 18.20 18.80 -25.50
C ILE A 632 16.75 19.18 -25.81
N PHE A 633 15.84 18.23 -26.04
CA PHE A 633 14.42 18.50 -26.29
C PHE A 633 13.53 18.41 -25.03
N ALA A 634 14.10 17.98 -23.89
CA ALA A 634 13.34 17.74 -22.67
C ALA A 634 12.90 19.04 -21.96
N GLY A 635 13.59 20.15 -22.22
CA GLY A 635 13.28 21.46 -21.66
C GLY A 635 13.17 21.42 -20.12
N PRO A 636 12.06 21.89 -19.52
CA PRO A 636 11.88 21.87 -18.07
C PRO A 636 11.73 20.46 -17.48
N PHE A 637 11.35 19.46 -18.30
CA PHE A 637 11.03 18.10 -17.87
C PHE A 637 12.24 17.14 -17.87
N GLU A 638 13.48 17.63 -17.99
CA GLU A 638 14.70 16.79 -18.11
C GLU A 638 14.81 15.70 -17.03
N LYS A 639 14.34 15.98 -15.80
CA LYS A 639 14.33 15.04 -14.67
C LYS A 639 13.17 14.05 -14.72
N ASP A 640 12.07 14.42 -15.37
CA ASP A 640 10.80 13.68 -15.40
C ASP A 640 10.68 12.79 -16.64
N MET A 641 11.51 13.02 -17.68
CA MET A 641 11.55 12.24 -18.92
C MET A 641 11.54 10.71 -18.75
N PRO A 642 12.18 10.09 -17.74
CA PRO A 642 12.07 8.64 -17.53
C PRO A 642 10.65 8.20 -17.19
N GLU A 643 9.98 8.88 -16.26
CA GLU A 643 8.60 8.56 -15.85
C GLU A 643 7.61 8.92 -16.96
N MET A 644 7.76 10.11 -17.58
CA MET A 644 6.97 10.52 -18.73
C MET A 644 7.08 9.52 -19.89
N THR A 645 8.27 8.96 -20.13
CA THR A 645 8.47 7.90 -21.13
C THR A 645 7.72 6.62 -20.74
N VAL A 646 7.79 6.17 -19.49
CA VAL A 646 7.07 4.99 -19.01
C VAL A 646 5.55 5.17 -19.14
N GLN A 647 5.02 6.33 -18.80
CA GLN A 647 3.57 6.60 -18.90
C GLN A 647 3.12 6.79 -20.35
N ALA A 648 3.85 7.54 -21.16
CA ALA A 648 3.55 7.73 -22.57
C ALA A 648 3.53 6.40 -23.37
N VAL A 649 4.48 5.49 -23.06
CA VAL A 649 4.50 4.14 -23.63
C VAL A 649 3.35 3.27 -23.10
N ARG A 650 2.97 3.40 -21.83
CA ARG A 650 1.80 2.70 -21.25
C ARG A 650 0.49 3.10 -21.91
N SER A 651 0.24 4.40 -22.10
CA SER A 651 -1.05 4.89 -22.63
C SER A 651 -1.43 4.29 -23.98
N TRP A 652 -0.46 4.01 -24.85
CA TRP A 652 -0.71 3.34 -26.13
C TRP A 652 -1.20 1.89 -25.97
N PHE A 653 -0.60 1.11 -25.05
CA PHE A 653 -0.94 -0.30 -24.84
C PHE A 653 -2.33 -0.52 -24.21
N TRP A 654 -2.91 0.51 -23.59
CA TRP A 654 -4.30 0.50 -23.09
C TRP A 654 -5.31 1.15 -24.05
N GLY A 655 -4.83 1.82 -25.11
CA GLY A 655 -5.67 2.62 -26.01
C GLY A 655 -6.01 2.00 -27.37
N THR A 656 -5.60 0.75 -27.66
CA THR A 656 -5.73 0.15 -29.01
C THR A 656 -6.45 -1.19 -29.02
N ALA A 657 -7.45 -1.32 -29.91
CA ALA A 657 -8.21 -2.54 -30.16
C ALA A 657 -7.40 -3.58 -30.99
N PRO A 658 -7.72 -4.88 -30.93
CA PRO A 658 -6.81 -5.93 -31.37
C PRO A 658 -7.00 -6.40 -32.82
N GLU A 659 -6.01 -6.12 -33.68
CA GLU A 659 -5.79 -6.86 -34.94
C GLU A 659 -4.38 -7.48 -35.00
N SER A 660 -4.24 -8.50 -35.86
CA SER A 660 -3.08 -9.40 -36.04
C SER A 660 -2.82 -10.48 -34.95
N LYS A 661 -2.38 -11.66 -35.42
CA LYS A 661 -1.96 -12.87 -34.65
C LYS A 661 -0.50 -13.18 -35.07
N ALA A 662 0.30 -14.06 -34.44
CA ALA A 662 0.01 -15.04 -33.38
C ALA A 662 1.02 -14.96 -32.18
N SER A 663 2.08 -15.76 -31.97
CA SER A 663 2.58 -17.05 -32.52
C SER A 663 3.40 -17.81 -31.44
N ALA A 664 3.92 -18.99 -31.80
CA ALA A 664 5.05 -19.77 -31.21
C ALA A 664 5.19 -19.97 -29.67
N SER A 665 5.53 -21.21 -29.31
CA SER A 665 6.08 -21.67 -28.01
C SER A 665 7.11 -22.77 -28.32
N PRO A 666 8.15 -22.97 -27.50
CA PRO A 666 8.15 -24.19 -26.68
C PRO A 666 8.56 -23.96 -25.21
N SER A 667 8.31 -24.98 -24.40
CA SER A 667 8.58 -25.10 -22.96
C SER A 667 9.99 -25.59 -22.64
N PHE A 668 10.45 -25.36 -21.41
CA PHE A 668 10.97 -26.46 -20.59
C PHE A 668 10.73 -26.21 -19.09
N ASP A 669 10.84 -27.29 -18.29
CA ASP A 669 10.57 -27.36 -16.86
C ASP A 669 11.88 -27.35 -16.03
N ALA A 670 11.83 -26.96 -14.76
CA ALA A 670 13.01 -26.74 -13.92
C ALA A 670 12.82 -26.95 -12.38
N ASP A 671 11.68 -27.44 -11.91
CA ASP A 671 11.51 -27.78 -10.49
C ASP A 671 12.31 -29.04 -10.11
N LEU A 672 13.56 -28.88 -9.59
CA LEU A 672 14.21 -29.88 -8.72
C LEU A 672 15.55 -29.51 -8.02
N LEU A 673 16.27 -28.43 -8.38
CA LEU A 673 17.67 -28.25 -7.89
C LEU A 673 17.98 -27.03 -6.98
N GLU A 674 17.14 -25.99 -6.90
CA GLU A 674 17.50 -24.80 -6.10
C GLU A 674 17.26 -24.93 -4.58
N HIS A 675 16.39 -25.87 -4.16
CA HIS A 675 15.66 -25.77 -2.89
C HIS A 675 16.46 -26.03 -1.59
N TRP A 676 17.78 -26.23 -1.63
CA TRP A 676 18.58 -26.60 -0.45
C TRP A 676 19.98 -25.94 -0.29
N LEU A 677 20.43 -25.06 -1.19
CA LEU A 677 21.83 -24.56 -1.16
C LEU A 677 22.04 -23.04 -1.27
N HIS A 678 20.98 -22.22 -1.29
CA HIS A 678 21.10 -20.74 -1.35
C HIS A 678 20.94 -20.01 0.00
N PHE A 679 21.26 -20.66 1.13
CA PHE A 679 21.40 -20.00 2.44
C PHE A 679 22.72 -19.20 2.56
N LYS A 680 22.85 -18.14 1.75
CA LYS A 680 23.88 -17.09 1.91
C LYS A 680 23.22 -15.80 2.40
N HIS A 681 23.70 -15.30 3.55
CA HIS A 681 23.28 -14.05 4.21
C HIS A 681 21.80 -14.07 4.65
N VAL A 682 21.55 -14.64 5.84
CA VAL A 682 20.22 -14.70 6.48
C VAL A 682 19.90 -13.37 7.20
N VAL A 683 19.89 -12.29 6.43
CA VAL A 683 18.96 -11.17 6.59
C VAL A 683 18.57 -10.77 5.17
N ASP A 684 17.53 -11.39 4.62
CA ASP A 684 16.94 -10.96 3.34
C ASP A 684 16.10 -9.69 3.60
N PRO A 685 16.52 -8.50 3.16
CA PRO A 685 15.83 -7.25 3.48
C PRO A 685 14.68 -6.95 2.50
N VAL A 686 14.45 -7.82 1.50
CA VAL A 686 13.56 -7.55 0.36
C VAL A 686 12.07 -7.78 0.68
N LYS A 687 11.72 -8.07 1.95
CA LYS A 687 10.32 -8.21 2.41
C LYS A 687 9.92 -7.34 3.60
N SER A 688 10.78 -6.47 4.10
CA SER A 688 10.32 -5.25 4.79
C SER A 688 10.14 -4.12 3.77
N GLY A 689 9.34 -3.10 4.10
CA GLY A 689 8.93 -2.03 3.17
C GLY A 689 10.02 -1.02 2.76
N ILE A 690 11.29 -1.46 2.70
CA ILE A 690 12.49 -0.65 2.43
C ILE A 690 13.03 -0.90 1.01
N ALA A 691 12.87 -2.11 0.45
CA ALA A 691 13.47 -2.46 -0.85
C ALA A 691 12.80 -1.78 -2.07
N ASP A 692 11.49 -1.55 -2.03
CA ASP A 692 10.75 -0.82 -3.09
C ASP A 692 10.96 0.70 -3.06
N MET A 693 11.81 1.22 -2.16
CA MET A 693 12.15 2.65 -2.11
C MET A 693 13.12 3.02 -3.25
N GLN A 694 12.56 3.23 -4.46
CA GLN A 694 13.22 3.67 -5.69
C GLN A 694 14.59 4.35 -5.46
N VAL A 695 15.66 3.65 -5.86
CA VAL A 695 17.04 4.12 -5.73
C VAL A 695 17.32 5.39 -6.57
N SER A 696 16.43 5.72 -7.51
CA SER A 696 16.40 6.95 -8.32
C SER A 696 16.07 8.25 -7.56
N ALA A 697 15.51 8.19 -6.34
CA ALA A 697 15.00 9.39 -5.64
C ALA A 697 16.00 10.09 -4.70
N TRP A 698 17.06 9.41 -4.24
CA TRP A 698 17.83 9.83 -3.06
C TRP A 698 19.05 10.69 -3.38
N THR A 699 18.80 11.98 -3.65
CA THR A 699 19.85 13.03 -3.73
C THR A 699 20.09 13.78 -2.42
N ARG A 700 19.32 13.47 -1.37
CA ARG A 700 19.50 14.01 -0.01
C ARG A 700 19.40 12.89 1.03
N PRO A 701 20.23 12.91 2.08
CA PRO A 701 20.09 11.97 3.20
C PRO A 701 18.78 12.18 3.96
N ARG A 702 18.31 11.13 4.64
CA ARG A 702 17.14 11.17 5.53
C ARG A 702 17.53 11.53 6.95
N GLU A 703 16.80 12.44 7.59
CA GLU A 703 17.01 12.72 9.01
C GLU A 703 16.50 11.55 9.89
N VAL A 704 17.28 11.16 10.90
CA VAL A 704 16.84 10.19 11.92
C VAL A 704 15.83 10.87 12.86
N PRO A 705 14.61 10.32 13.06
CA PRO A 705 13.61 10.92 13.93
C PRO A 705 14.11 11.13 15.35
N LYS A 706 13.86 12.32 15.90
CA LYS A 706 14.13 12.67 17.29
C LYS A 706 12.85 12.58 18.12
N ILE A 707 12.87 11.82 19.21
CA ILE A 707 11.70 11.51 20.05
C ILE A 707 12.03 11.80 21.52
N GLU A 708 11.28 12.70 22.17
CA GLU A 708 11.47 12.99 23.60
C GLU A 708 10.74 11.99 24.51
N ASN A 709 9.43 11.85 24.31
CA ASN A 709 8.52 11.16 25.22
C ASN A 709 8.25 9.71 24.77
N LEU A 710 9.32 8.99 24.42
CA LEU A 710 9.24 7.59 24.00
C LEU A 710 8.83 6.68 25.17
N THR A 711 7.85 5.81 24.94
CA THR A 711 7.49 4.71 25.86
C THR A 711 7.97 3.37 25.30
N LEU A 712 8.13 2.36 26.15
CA LEU A 712 8.53 1.02 25.69
C LEU A 712 7.50 0.39 24.73
N ALA A 713 6.22 0.73 24.88
CA ALA A 713 5.16 0.27 23.97
C ALA A 713 5.30 0.91 22.59
N ALA A 714 5.43 2.24 22.53
CA ALA A 714 5.68 2.96 21.29
C ALA A 714 6.98 2.48 20.61
N TYR A 715 8.06 2.32 21.39
CA TYR A 715 9.33 1.77 20.88
C TYR A 715 9.13 0.42 20.17
N ARG A 716 8.46 -0.54 20.82
CA ARG A 716 8.21 -1.89 20.29
C ARG A 716 7.34 -1.94 19.04
N GLU A 717 6.35 -1.05 18.90
CA GLU A 717 5.42 -1.09 17.77
C GLU A 717 5.89 -0.26 16.57
N GLU A 718 6.48 0.91 16.81
CA GLU A 718 6.80 1.90 15.79
C GLU A 718 8.27 1.85 15.32
N TYR A 719 9.22 1.45 16.18
CA TYR A 719 10.65 1.68 15.93
C TYR A 719 11.55 0.43 16.05
N GLU A 720 11.29 -0.49 17.00
CA GLU A 720 12.12 -1.69 17.25
C GLU A 720 12.27 -2.53 15.97
N GLY A 721 13.52 -2.75 15.54
CA GLY A 721 13.84 -3.49 14.31
C GLY A 721 13.51 -2.78 13.00
N GLN A 722 12.93 -1.58 13.02
CA GLN A 722 12.39 -0.91 11.83
C GLN A 722 13.29 0.23 11.34
N ILE A 723 13.49 1.27 12.17
CA ILE A 723 14.27 2.47 11.83
C ILE A 723 15.06 2.96 13.05
N PRO A 724 16.23 3.60 12.86
CA PRO A 724 16.92 4.28 13.94
C PRO A 724 16.09 5.46 14.46
N ILE A 725 16.28 5.78 15.75
CA ILE A 725 15.71 6.98 16.39
C ILE A 725 16.71 7.59 17.37
N VAL A 726 16.63 8.89 17.56
CA VAL A 726 17.30 9.59 18.68
C VAL A 726 16.30 9.76 19.81
N TRP A 727 16.49 9.07 20.92
CA TRP A 727 15.71 9.30 22.13
C TRP A 727 16.32 10.45 22.91
N GLN A 728 15.67 11.61 22.82
CA GLN A 728 16.09 12.83 23.52
C GLN A 728 15.59 12.80 24.97
N GLY A 729 16.43 13.23 25.91
CA GLY A 729 16.06 13.24 27.34
C GLY A 729 15.90 11.86 27.98
N ALA A 730 16.33 10.78 27.33
CA ALA A 730 16.36 9.42 27.88
C ALA A 730 17.12 9.33 29.22
N TYR A 731 18.09 10.23 29.42
CA TYR A 731 18.94 10.35 30.61
C TYR A 731 18.72 11.65 31.39
N LYS A 732 17.60 12.37 31.20
CA LYS A 732 17.37 13.72 31.77
C LYS A 732 17.46 13.86 33.30
N ASN A 733 17.43 12.74 34.02
CA ASN A 733 17.56 12.65 35.48
C ASN A 733 18.79 11.84 35.93
N ALA A 734 19.75 11.55 35.04
CA ALA A 734 20.92 10.72 35.33
C ALA A 734 22.12 11.56 35.78
N SER A 735 22.77 11.17 36.87
CA SER A 735 23.89 11.90 37.46
C SER A 735 25.11 12.00 36.54
N CYS A 736 25.27 11.12 35.56
CA CYS A 736 26.35 11.22 34.59
C CYS A 736 26.20 12.30 33.51
N LEU A 737 25.10 13.06 33.53
CA LEU A 737 24.95 14.32 32.79
C LEU A 737 25.12 15.56 33.69
N GLU A 738 25.41 15.40 34.99
CA GLU A 738 25.68 16.54 35.89
C GLU A 738 27.05 17.18 35.62
N ASP A 739 27.11 18.51 35.74
CA ASP A 739 28.35 19.27 35.61
C ASP A 739 29.43 18.77 36.57
N GLY A 740 30.58 18.39 36.00
CA GLY A 740 31.72 17.86 36.75
C GLY A 740 31.62 16.37 37.10
N TRP A 741 30.60 15.62 36.67
CA TRP A 741 30.58 14.16 36.86
C TRP A 741 31.78 13.49 36.18
N VAL A 742 32.07 13.86 34.93
CA VAL A 742 33.24 13.35 34.17
C VAL A 742 34.53 13.63 34.94
N GLU A 743 34.69 14.84 35.48
CA GLU A 743 35.87 15.23 36.27
C GLU A 743 35.94 14.48 37.62
N LYS A 744 34.80 14.23 38.28
CA LYS A 744 34.69 13.60 39.60
C LYS A 744 34.82 12.07 39.57
N ALA A 745 34.04 11.41 38.72
CA ALA A 745 33.91 9.95 38.67
C ALA A 745 34.89 9.30 37.67
N LEU A 746 35.14 9.94 36.53
CA LEU A 746 36.01 9.36 35.49
C LEU A 746 37.48 9.83 35.62
N MET A 747 37.71 11.14 35.70
CA MET A 747 39.07 11.69 35.62
C MET A 747 39.88 11.59 36.92
N ARG A 748 39.31 11.96 38.08
CA ARG A 748 40.03 11.91 39.36
C ARG A 748 40.49 10.50 39.74
N PRO A 749 39.68 9.42 39.59
CA PRO A 749 40.13 8.08 39.96
C PRO A 749 41.00 7.43 38.86
N PHE A 750 40.60 7.56 37.59
CA PHE A 750 41.14 6.73 36.50
C PHE A 750 42.03 7.47 35.50
N GLY A 751 42.28 8.78 35.67
CA GLY A 751 43.13 9.56 34.76
C GLY A 751 44.53 8.97 34.53
N LYS A 752 45.10 8.27 35.53
CA LYS A 752 46.42 7.61 35.44
C LYS A 752 46.38 6.19 34.88
N GLU A 753 45.19 5.62 34.67
CA GLU A 753 45.03 4.27 34.12
C GLU A 753 45.17 4.27 32.60
N ARG A 754 45.65 3.16 32.03
CA ARG A 754 45.74 2.97 30.58
C ARG A 754 44.37 2.62 29.97
N VAL A 755 44.09 3.28 28.86
CA VAL A 755 42.93 3.06 27.98
C VAL A 755 43.40 2.65 26.59
N VAL A 756 42.60 1.81 25.93
CA VAL A 756 42.84 1.37 24.53
C VAL A 756 42.22 2.38 23.56
N PHE A 757 42.98 2.78 22.55
CA PHE A 757 42.52 3.70 21.51
C PHE A 757 43.02 3.29 20.13
N VAL A 758 42.28 3.70 19.09
CA VAL A 758 42.70 3.62 17.70
C VAL A 758 43.38 4.94 17.33
N GLY A 759 44.61 4.86 16.84
CA GLY A 759 45.27 5.96 16.13
C GLY A 759 45.14 5.74 14.62
N PHE A 760 44.68 6.77 13.90
CA PHE A 760 44.67 6.81 12.45
C PHE A 760 45.74 7.78 11.95
N GLY A 761 46.46 7.39 10.89
CA GLY A 761 47.47 8.23 10.23
C GLY A 761 48.09 7.51 9.04
N ASN A 762 48.56 8.26 8.04
CA ASN A 762 49.07 7.70 6.77
C ASN A 762 48.08 6.75 6.05
N LYS A 763 46.78 6.91 6.30
CA LYS A 763 45.68 6.02 5.86
C LYS A 763 45.69 4.60 6.46
N GLU A 764 46.42 4.39 7.55
CA GLU A 764 46.37 3.17 8.37
C GLU A 764 45.70 3.44 9.73
N GLU A 765 45.06 2.41 10.30
CA GLU A 765 44.65 2.36 11.70
C GLU A 765 45.62 1.49 12.51
N ARG A 766 45.92 1.89 13.74
CA ARG A 766 46.73 1.11 14.69
C ARG A 766 46.07 1.16 16.07
N VAL A 767 45.96 0.01 16.73
CA VAL A 767 45.47 -0.09 18.12
C VAL A 767 46.63 0.18 19.06
N MET A 768 46.43 1.09 20.02
CA MET A 768 47.47 1.62 20.90
C MET A 768 46.93 1.78 22.33
N SER A 769 47.80 2.04 23.31
CA SER A 769 47.37 2.35 24.69
C SER A 769 48.17 3.49 25.30
N ALA A 770 47.49 4.33 26.08
CA ALA A 770 48.09 5.43 26.82
C ALA A 770 47.28 5.68 28.10
N LYS A 771 47.85 6.45 29.05
CA LYS A 771 47.07 6.93 30.20
C LYS A 771 45.95 7.86 29.74
N LEU A 772 44.77 7.76 30.35
CA LEU A 772 43.61 8.61 30.02
C LEU A 772 43.95 10.11 30.07
N GLU A 773 44.67 10.56 31.10
CA GLU A 773 45.18 11.94 31.26
C GLU A 773 46.12 12.40 30.13
N THR A 774 46.84 11.47 29.50
CA THR A 774 47.80 11.75 28.43
C THR A 774 47.14 11.69 27.06
N PHE A 775 46.16 10.81 26.84
CA PHE A 775 45.31 10.87 25.65
C PHE A 775 44.55 12.21 25.60
N LEU A 776 43.93 12.61 26.72
CA LEU A 776 43.10 13.82 26.78
C LEU A 776 43.89 15.14 26.69
N ARG A 777 45.20 15.11 26.97
CA ARG A 777 46.09 16.25 26.69
C ARG A 777 46.23 16.52 25.18
N HIS A 778 46.04 15.50 24.35
CA HIS A 778 46.23 15.55 22.89
C HIS A 778 44.91 15.38 22.11
N ILE A 779 43.76 15.17 22.76
CA ILE A 779 42.47 14.94 22.09
C ILE A 779 42.10 16.03 21.06
N ASN A 780 42.54 17.27 21.28
CA ASN A 780 42.28 18.40 20.40
C ASN A 780 43.34 18.61 19.30
N THR A 781 44.37 17.76 19.19
CA THR A 781 45.40 17.86 18.13
C THR A 781 45.06 17.05 16.88
N ASN A 782 43.85 16.51 16.79
CA ASN A 782 43.37 15.76 15.63
C ASN A 782 43.26 16.65 14.37
N SER A 783 43.55 16.05 13.22
CA SER A 783 43.38 16.58 11.87
C SER A 783 42.50 15.65 11.04
N GLN A 784 42.22 16.00 9.77
CA GLN A 784 41.45 15.13 8.88
C GLN A 784 42.20 13.83 8.53
N ASP A 785 43.50 13.91 8.27
CA ASP A 785 44.35 12.78 7.83
C ASP A 785 45.03 12.01 8.97
N ALA A 786 45.04 12.56 10.20
CA ALA A 786 45.60 11.93 11.38
C ALA A 786 44.82 12.31 12.65
N TRP A 787 44.29 11.31 13.37
CA TRP A 787 43.43 11.50 14.55
C TRP A 787 43.50 10.30 15.50
N SER A 788 43.07 10.47 16.75
CA SER A 788 42.96 9.38 17.73
C SER A 788 41.57 9.29 18.39
N TYR A 789 41.17 8.08 18.78
CA TYR A 789 39.85 7.75 19.32
C TYR A 789 39.91 6.60 20.34
N ILE A 790 39.59 6.84 21.61
CA ILE A 790 39.37 5.76 22.60
C ILE A 790 38.18 4.92 22.17
N GLN A 791 38.38 3.60 22.15
CA GLN A 791 37.38 2.57 21.86
C GLN A 791 37.61 1.39 22.82
N ASP A 792 37.46 1.65 24.13
CA ASP A 792 37.84 0.72 25.19
C ASP A 792 36.61 -0.05 25.71
N SER A 793 36.42 -1.26 25.19
CA SER A 793 35.36 -2.21 25.59
C SER A 793 35.64 -2.91 26.93
N TYR A 794 36.81 -2.68 27.54
CA TYR A 794 37.19 -3.24 28.84
C TYR A 794 37.15 -2.21 29.97
N PHE A 795 37.03 -0.92 29.70
CA PHE A 795 37.08 0.13 30.72
C PHE A 795 35.88 0.07 31.67
N LEU A 796 34.65 0.12 31.12
CA LEU A 796 33.43 0.04 31.91
C LEU A 796 33.29 -1.33 32.63
N HIS A 797 33.83 -2.40 32.03
CA HIS A 797 33.86 -3.74 32.63
C HIS A 797 34.91 -3.91 33.74
N ARG A 798 35.91 -3.02 33.83
CA ARG A 798 36.84 -2.94 34.98
C ARG A 798 36.19 -2.21 36.16
N HIS A 799 35.36 -1.21 35.86
CA HIS A 799 34.82 -0.24 36.81
C HIS A 799 33.27 -0.26 36.80
N PRO A 800 32.64 -1.35 37.29
CA PRO A 800 31.19 -1.51 37.28
C PRO A 800 30.44 -0.45 38.11
N GLU A 801 31.12 0.27 39.01
CA GLU A 801 30.60 1.47 39.67
C GLU A 801 30.20 2.57 38.66
N LEU A 802 30.93 2.72 37.56
CA LEU A 802 30.59 3.66 36.48
C LEU A 802 29.38 3.19 35.67
N ILE A 803 29.15 1.88 35.56
CA ILE A 803 27.93 1.30 34.99
C ILE A 803 26.73 1.53 35.92
N GLY A 804 26.96 1.53 37.25
CA GLY A 804 25.95 1.84 38.25
C GLY A 804 25.53 3.33 38.25
N GLU A 805 26.50 4.25 38.19
CA GLU A 805 26.22 5.70 38.08
C GLU A 805 25.76 6.12 36.68
N CYS A 806 26.23 5.44 35.62
CA CYS A 806 25.89 5.74 34.23
C CYS A 806 25.57 4.46 33.43
N PRO A 807 24.33 3.94 33.53
CA PRO A 807 23.89 2.76 32.79
C PRO A 807 24.09 2.92 31.27
N PRO A 808 24.77 2.00 30.57
CA PRO A 808 25.00 2.08 29.11
C PRO A 808 23.73 2.04 28.23
N MET A 809 22.59 1.70 28.83
CA MET A 809 21.25 1.81 28.25
C MET A 809 20.24 2.13 29.37
N PRO A 810 19.12 2.84 29.08
CA PRO A 810 18.08 3.10 30.09
C PRO A 810 17.51 1.80 30.68
N LEU A 811 17.17 1.80 31.97
CA LEU A 811 16.63 0.64 32.70
C LEU A 811 15.43 -0.04 31.99
N VAL A 812 14.60 0.76 31.33
CA VAL A 812 13.44 0.30 30.55
C VAL A 812 13.80 -0.50 29.29
N LEU A 813 14.99 -0.31 28.72
CA LEU A 813 15.56 -1.19 27.69
C LEU A 813 16.40 -2.32 28.31
N GLN A 814 17.11 -2.06 29.41
CA GLN A 814 17.90 -3.08 30.12
C GLN A 814 17.04 -4.28 30.56
N ASN A 815 15.78 -4.05 30.97
CA ASN A 815 14.79 -5.08 31.31
C ASN A 815 14.30 -5.92 30.11
N GLU A 816 14.78 -5.64 28.90
CA GLU A 816 14.43 -6.31 27.65
C GLU A 816 15.60 -7.09 27.02
N ASP A 817 16.83 -6.95 27.53
CA ASP A 817 18.00 -7.64 26.98
C ASP A 817 17.95 -9.15 27.25
N GLN A 818 17.79 -9.94 26.17
CA GLN A 818 17.79 -11.39 26.28
C GLN A 818 19.17 -12.00 26.58
N PHE A 819 20.29 -11.26 26.52
CA PHE A 819 21.55 -11.77 27.08
C PHE A 819 21.46 -12.06 28.58
N ALA A 820 20.55 -11.42 29.32
CA ALA A 820 20.26 -11.78 30.71
C ALA A 820 19.71 -13.22 30.90
N LEU A 821 19.29 -13.90 29.81
CA LEU A 821 18.91 -15.31 29.81
C LEU A 821 20.11 -16.26 29.64
N MET A 822 21.26 -15.75 29.18
CA MET A 822 22.45 -16.58 28.94
C MET A 822 23.19 -16.93 30.24
N PRO A 823 23.93 -18.06 30.27
CA PRO A 823 24.90 -18.30 31.32
C PRO A 823 25.91 -17.15 31.39
N ALA A 824 26.13 -16.57 32.58
CA ALA A 824 26.98 -15.38 32.78
C ALA A 824 28.45 -15.52 32.32
N LYS A 825 28.91 -16.73 31.96
CA LYS A 825 30.20 -16.92 31.30
C LYS A 825 30.23 -16.73 29.78
N LEU A 826 29.07 -16.75 29.11
CA LEU A 826 28.91 -16.53 27.67
C LEU A 826 28.44 -15.12 27.30
N VAL A 827 27.83 -14.38 28.24
CA VAL A 827 27.41 -12.98 28.04
C VAL A 827 28.62 -12.17 27.54
N PRO A 828 28.52 -11.51 26.37
CA PRO A 828 29.60 -10.70 25.83
C PRO A 828 29.74 -9.38 26.58
N HIS A 829 30.91 -8.75 26.46
CA HIS A 829 31.08 -7.35 26.86
C HIS A 829 30.30 -6.47 25.88
N ASN A 830 29.20 -5.87 26.34
CA ASN A 830 28.26 -5.12 25.50
C ASN A 830 28.28 -3.61 25.77
N ALA A 831 29.34 -3.06 26.36
CA ALA A 831 29.49 -1.64 26.66
C ALA A 831 30.93 -1.16 26.41
N THR A 832 31.07 -0.06 25.67
CA THR A 832 32.37 0.48 25.21
C THR A 832 32.46 1.98 25.52
N LEU A 833 33.56 2.38 26.15
CA LEU A 833 33.89 3.80 26.34
C LEU A 833 34.38 4.38 25.01
N LEU A 834 33.75 5.47 24.55
CA LEU A 834 34.10 6.16 23.32
C LEU A 834 34.49 7.61 23.62
N TRP A 835 35.76 7.97 23.43
CA TRP A 835 36.22 9.35 23.65
C TRP A 835 37.22 9.80 22.59
N GLY A 836 36.88 10.82 21.80
CA GLY A 836 37.71 11.33 20.71
C GLY A 836 37.46 12.81 20.41
N GLY A 837 38.44 13.45 19.79
CA GLY A 837 38.33 14.84 19.32
C GLY A 837 37.76 14.94 17.92
N ARG A 838 37.75 16.15 17.35
CA ARG A 838 37.27 16.40 15.98
C ARG A 838 37.89 15.44 14.95
N TYR A 839 37.15 15.13 13.89
CA TYR A 839 37.50 14.22 12.77
C TYR A 839 37.62 12.73 13.11
N SER A 840 37.87 12.38 14.37
CA SER A 840 37.94 10.98 14.81
C SER A 840 36.61 10.27 14.64
N ARG A 841 36.64 9.05 14.09
CA ARG A 841 35.45 8.34 13.63
C ARG A 841 35.56 6.83 13.83
N SER A 842 34.41 6.15 13.86
CA SER A 842 34.40 4.69 13.72
C SER A 842 34.66 4.29 12.27
N LYS A 843 34.92 2.99 12.03
CA LYS A 843 34.64 2.39 10.73
C LYS A 843 33.14 2.36 10.46
N LEU A 844 32.79 2.20 9.19
CA LEU A 844 31.47 1.73 8.79
C LEU A 844 31.36 0.23 9.13
N HIS A 845 30.38 -0.14 9.94
CA HIS A 845 30.20 -1.50 10.44
C HIS A 845 28.73 -1.81 10.75
N VAL A 846 28.41 -3.09 10.93
CA VAL A 846 27.17 -3.54 11.59
C VAL A 846 27.53 -3.99 13.01
N ASP A 847 26.62 -3.74 13.94
CA ASP A 847 26.74 -4.14 15.33
C ASP A 847 26.88 -5.66 15.52
N LEU A 848 27.64 -6.06 16.55
CA LEU A 848 27.91 -7.47 16.86
C LEU A 848 26.63 -8.24 17.20
N TYR A 849 26.60 -9.53 16.89
CA TYR A 849 25.40 -10.39 16.99
C TYR A 849 24.18 -9.88 16.22
N ASN A 850 24.35 -8.86 15.38
CA ASN A 850 23.25 -8.10 14.81
C ASN A 850 22.28 -7.55 15.89
N TRP A 851 22.82 -7.14 17.05
CA TRP A 851 22.03 -6.63 18.18
C TRP A 851 21.39 -5.27 17.88
N THR A 852 20.49 -4.83 18.75
CA THR A 852 20.06 -3.42 18.77
C THR A 852 21.17 -2.62 19.44
N GLY A 853 21.85 -1.74 18.70
CA GLY A 853 22.92 -0.89 19.20
C GLY A 853 22.40 0.37 19.89
N THR A 854 23.20 0.95 20.78
CA THR A 854 22.95 2.23 21.43
C THR A 854 24.18 3.14 21.37
N ASN A 855 23.97 4.46 21.29
CA ASN A 855 25.04 5.45 21.43
C ASN A 855 24.55 6.62 22.28
N LEU A 856 24.99 6.68 23.54
CA LEU A 856 24.72 7.77 24.47
C LEU A 856 25.85 8.80 24.42
N VAL A 857 25.56 10.04 24.03
CA VAL A 857 26.53 11.13 24.11
C VAL A 857 26.46 11.78 25.50
N LEU A 858 27.56 11.74 26.26
CA LEU A 858 27.66 12.35 27.58
C LEU A 858 28.20 13.80 27.51
N ARG A 859 29.08 14.08 26.55
CA ARG A 859 29.68 15.41 26.34
C ARG A 859 30.09 15.58 24.88
N GLY A 860 29.96 16.80 24.36
CA GLY A 860 30.32 17.12 22.98
C GLY A 860 29.23 16.72 22.00
N GLU A 861 29.61 16.45 20.75
CA GLU A 861 28.68 16.26 19.63
C GLU A 861 29.18 15.20 18.66
N LYS A 862 28.29 14.32 18.22
CA LYS A 862 28.56 13.37 17.12
C LYS A 862 27.70 13.70 15.91
N PHE A 863 28.21 13.40 14.72
CA PHE A 863 27.39 13.22 13.53
C PHE A 863 27.45 11.76 13.11
N VAL A 864 26.30 11.16 12.82
CA VAL A 864 26.18 9.73 12.50
C VAL A 864 25.55 9.57 11.12
N ARG A 865 26.18 8.73 10.29
CA ARG A 865 25.67 8.26 9.01
C ARG A 865 25.26 6.80 9.14
N LEU A 866 24.03 6.47 8.74
CA LEU A 866 23.47 5.12 8.80
C LEU A 866 22.89 4.69 7.45
N ILE A 867 22.91 3.39 7.20
CA ILE A 867 22.37 2.76 6.00
C ILE A 867 21.57 1.51 6.46
N PRO A 868 20.33 1.31 6.00
CA PRO A 868 19.54 0.13 6.35
C PRO A 868 20.18 -1.18 5.87
N PRO A 869 19.81 -2.34 6.46
CA PRO A 869 20.06 -3.63 5.82
C PRO A 869 19.37 -3.65 4.45
N GLY A 870 20.12 -3.99 3.39
CA GLY A 870 19.63 -3.83 2.02
C GLY A 870 20.42 -4.54 0.91
N GLY A 871 21.23 -5.56 1.24
CA GLY A 871 22.08 -6.24 0.24
C GLY A 871 23.17 -5.33 -0.32
N HIS A 872 23.79 -4.52 0.54
CA HIS A 872 24.75 -3.48 0.14
C HIS A 872 26.21 -3.94 0.18
N ASP A 873 26.46 -5.19 0.58
CA ASP A 873 27.75 -5.75 0.95
C ASP A 873 28.84 -5.57 -0.13
N GLU A 874 28.48 -5.71 -1.42
CA GLU A 874 29.39 -5.47 -2.55
C GLU A 874 29.76 -3.99 -2.69
N LYS A 875 28.78 -3.08 -2.55
CA LYS A 875 29.00 -1.62 -2.64
C LYS A 875 29.84 -1.09 -1.48
N LEU A 876 29.67 -1.68 -0.29
CA LEU A 876 30.39 -1.32 0.92
C LEU A 876 31.75 -2.04 1.07
N LYS A 877 32.05 -3.01 0.19
CA LYS A 877 33.28 -3.81 0.18
C LYS A 877 33.50 -4.50 1.54
N VAL A 878 32.50 -5.25 1.97
CA VAL A 878 32.43 -5.83 3.31
C VAL A 878 33.49 -6.90 3.56
N ALA A 879 34.24 -6.72 4.65
CA ALA A 879 35.14 -7.69 5.23
C ALA A 879 34.44 -8.41 6.39
N VAL A 880 34.46 -9.75 6.36
CA VAL A 880 33.85 -10.62 7.38
C VAL A 880 34.94 -11.18 8.29
N ARG A 881 34.78 -11.07 9.62
CA ARG A 881 35.77 -11.46 10.64
C ARG A 881 35.13 -12.17 11.84
N SER A 882 35.97 -12.67 12.73
CA SER A 882 35.59 -13.00 14.12
C SER A 882 35.26 -11.72 14.89
N CYS A 883 34.43 -11.82 15.94
CA CYS A 883 34.13 -10.69 16.82
C CYS A 883 35.03 -10.62 18.06
N GLY A 884 35.78 -11.68 18.39
CA GLY A 884 36.81 -11.65 19.44
C GLY A 884 36.23 -11.59 20.86
N SER A 885 35.17 -12.35 21.14
CA SER A 885 34.36 -12.26 22.36
C SER A 885 34.09 -13.62 23.03
N ALA A 886 33.45 -13.62 24.20
CA ALA A 886 33.13 -14.83 24.97
C ALA A 886 32.21 -15.84 24.25
N MET A 887 31.46 -15.42 23.25
CA MET A 887 30.68 -16.27 22.35
C MET A 887 30.86 -15.70 20.94
N GLU A 888 31.69 -16.32 20.12
CA GLU A 888 32.02 -15.78 18.80
C GLU A 888 30.80 -15.71 17.87
N CYS A 889 30.77 -14.67 17.07
CA CYS A 889 29.80 -14.44 16.00
C CYS A 889 30.50 -13.76 14.82
N VAL A 890 29.75 -13.51 13.75
CA VAL A 890 30.27 -12.83 12.58
C VAL A 890 30.35 -11.31 12.83
N ASN A 891 31.54 -10.73 12.63
CA ASN A 891 31.78 -9.29 12.61
C ASN A 891 31.80 -8.79 11.15
N TYR A 892 31.14 -7.65 10.89
CA TYR A 892 30.96 -7.05 9.58
C TYR A 892 31.52 -5.61 9.54
N GLU A 893 32.70 -5.45 8.96
CA GLU A 893 33.35 -4.15 8.73
C GLU A 893 33.36 -3.81 7.23
N ALA A 894 33.20 -2.53 6.88
CA ALA A 894 33.30 -2.03 5.52
C ALA A 894 34.56 -1.17 5.35
N ALA A 895 35.19 -1.25 4.17
CA ALA A 895 36.35 -0.44 3.81
C ALA A 895 35.98 0.95 3.22
N VAL A 896 34.70 1.31 3.25
CA VAL A 896 34.15 2.58 2.76
C VAL A 896 33.96 3.53 3.94
N ASP A 897 34.51 4.74 3.83
CA ASP A 897 34.22 5.84 4.75
C ASP A 897 33.09 6.72 4.18
N LEU A 898 31.93 6.71 4.85
CA LEU A 898 30.78 7.51 4.44
C LEU A 898 31.03 9.01 4.59
N PHE A 899 32.03 9.43 5.36
CA PHE A 899 32.45 10.83 5.51
C PHE A 899 33.44 11.29 4.42
N GLU A 900 34.05 10.37 3.68
CA GLU A 900 34.76 10.69 2.43
C GLU A 900 33.83 10.62 1.20
N GLY A 901 32.88 9.69 1.19
CA GLY A 901 31.79 9.67 0.20
C GLY A 901 30.93 8.41 0.23
N ALA A 902 29.62 8.57 0.40
CA ALA A 902 28.67 7.46 0.33
C ALA A 902 28.56 6.89 -1.12
N PRO A 903 28.60 5.57 -1.33
CA PRO A 903 28.51 4.98 -2.68
C PRO A 903 27.16 5.26 -3.37
N GLN A 904 27.18 5.41 -4.70
CA GLN A 904 25.98 5.80 -5.45
C GLN A 904 24.85 4.77 -5.34
N GLY A 905 23.64 5.26 -5.07
CA GLY A 905 22.45 4.43 -4.90
C GLY A 905 22.54 3.53 -3.66
N VAL A 906 23.10 4.05 -2.57
CA VAL A 906 22.99 3.48 -1.22
C VAL A 906 22.11 4.44 -0.40
N PRO A 907 21.01 3.98 0.23
CA PRO A 907 20.14 4.83 1.01
C PRO A 907 20.84 5.32 2.28
N LEU A 908 20.99 6.64 2.45
CA LEU A 908 21.70 7.25 3.56
C LEU A 908 20.75 7.97 4.52
N TRP A 909 20.94 7.72 5.82
CA TRP A 909 20.32 8.44 6.93
C TRP A 909 21.40 9.19 7.73
N GLU A 910 21.03 10.32 8.31
CA GLU A 910 21.93 11.24 9.01
C GLU A 910 21.30 11.79 10.29
N THR A 911 22.12 12.03 11.32
CA THR A 911 21.71 12.80 12.48
C THR A 911 22.90 13.40 13.23
N LYS A 912 22.67 14.54 13.89
CA LYS A 912 23.56 15.12 14.89
C LYS A 912 23.07 14.74 16.28
N LEU A 913 23.93 14.14 17.08
CA LEU A 913 23.70 13.81 18.49
C LEU A 913 24.39 14.84 19.38
N GLU A 914 23.68 15.34 20.38
CA GLU A 914 24.16 16.30 21.37
C GLU A 914 24.20 15.67 22.77
N ALA A 915 24.77 16.35 23.77
CA ALA A 915 24.89 15.78 25.12
C ALA A 915 23.51 15.46 25.72
N GLY A 916 23.31 14.19 26.12
CA GLY A 916 22.04 13.65 26.58
C GLY A 916 21.17 12.96 25.52
N ASP A 917 21.51 13.05 24.23
CA ASP A 917 20.89 12.25 23.16
C ASP A 917 21.33 10.78 23.25
N LEU A 918 20.36 9.86 23.17
CA LEU A 918 20.58 8.42 23.00
C LEU A 918 20.15 7.97 21.61
N LEU A 919 21.08 7.69 20.71
CA LEU A 919 20.78 7.02 19.44
C LEU A 919 20.48 5.53 19.70
N LEU A 920 19.38 5.04 19.14
CA LEU A 920 19.05 3.61 19.05
C LEU A 920 19.20 3.15 17.60
N ILE A 921 19.98 2.08 17.39
CA ILE A 921 20.36 1.54 16.09
C ILE A 921 19.72 0.15 15.95
N PRO A 922 18.83 -0.11 14.99
CA PRO A 922 18.19 -1.42 14.86
C PRO A 922 19.16 -2.48 14.31
N SER A 923 18.88 -3.73 14.63
CA SER A 923 19.51 -4.92 14.03
C SER A 923 19.67 -4.77 12.50
N GLY A 924 20.88 -4.99 11.98
CA GLY A 924 21.20 -4.96 10.54
C GLY A 924 21.63 -3.61 9.98
N TRP A 925 21.57 -2.53 10.77
CA TRP A 925 21.92 -1.20 10.26
C TRP A 925 23.43 -0.96 10.26
N TRP A 926 23.95 -0.77 9.05
CA TRP A 926 25.30 -0.26 8.80
C TRP A 926 25.40 1.17 9.31
N HIS A 927 26.39 1.48 10.13
CA HIS A 927 26.54 2.82 10.67
C HIS A 927 28.00 3.25 10.87
N GLN A 928 28.21 4.57 10.86
CA GLN A 928 29.49 5.22 11.10
C GLN A 928 29.27 6.56 11.81
N ALA A 929 30.04 6.83 12.86
CA ALA A 929 29.96 8.06 13.64
C ALA A 929 31.28 8.83 13.62
N VAL A 930 31.21 10.16 13.44
CA VAL A 930 32.34 11.10 13.57
C VAL A 930 32.10 12.06 14.75
N ASN A 931 33.16 12.36 15.49
CA ASN A 931 33.16 13.34 16.57
C ASN A 931 33.37 14.75 16.00
N LEU A 932 32.51 15.72 16.36
CA LEU A 932 32.59 17.10 15.87
C LEU A 932 33.47 18.01 16.76
N GLY A 933 33.77 17.57 17.97
CA GLY A 933 34.68 18.21 18.93
C GLY A 933 35.23 17.20 19.94
N ASN A 934 35.70 17.65 21.10
CA ASN A 934 36.00 16.77 22.23
C ASN A 934 34.70 16.11 22.72
N THR A 935 34.54 14.82 22.41
CA THR A 935 33.27 14.11 22.50
C THR A 935 33.42 12.81 23.27
N LEU A 936 32.70 12.68 24.39
CA LEU A 936 32.63 11.50 25.25
C LEU A 936 31.25 10.85 25.10
N ALA A 937 31.23 9.53 24.92
CA ALA A 937 30.04 8.72 24.77
C ALA A 937 30.24 7.31 25.32
N ILE A 938 29.12 6.61 25.51
CA ILE A 938 29.08 5.18 25.75
C ILE A 938 28.31 4.55 24.58
N ALA A 939 28.91 3.56 23.92
CA ALA A 939 28.19 2.67 23.01
C ALA A 939 27.84 1.37 23.73
N SER A 940 26.64 0.85 23.49
CA SER A 940 26.19 -0.43 24.05
C SER A 940 25.32 -1.20 23.07
N GLY A 941 24.84 -2.38 23.45
CA GLY A 941 23.92 -3.16 22.64
C GLY A 941 23.19 -4.24 23.43
N LEU A 942 22.00 -4.60 22.96
CA LEU A 942 21.11 -5.56 23.61
C LEU A 942 20.33 -6.44 22.62
N ILE A 943 20.01 -7.66 23.04
CA ILE A 943 19.15 -8.57 22.26
C ILE A 943 17.69 -8.28 22.63
N THR A 944 17.08 -7.31 21.92
CA THR A 944 15.66 -7.02 22.13
C THR A 944 14.76 -8.15 21.59
N PRO A 945 13.57 -8.39 22.18
CA PRO A 945 12.78 -9.57 21.85
C PRO A 945 12.22 -9.62 20.42
N ARG A 946 11.88 -8.50 19.79
CA ARG A 946 11.25 -8.53 18.45
C ARG A 946 12.27 -8.52 17.31
N SER A 947 13.41 -7.85 17.48
CA SER A 947 14.41 -7.67 16.41
C SER A 947 15.75 -8.39 16.61
N GLY A 948 16.24 -8.54 17.85
CA GLY A 948 17.56 -9.12 18.11
C GLY A 948 17.58 -10.66 18.15
N SER A 949 16.53 -11.27 18.72
CA SER A 949 16.56 -12.67 19.18
C SER A 949 16.94 -13.71 18.12
N TRP A 950 16.34 -13.69 16.94
CA TRP A 950 16.68 -14.66 15.88
C TRP A 950 18.01 -14.30 15.21
N SER A 951 18.29 -13.01 15.00
CA SER A 951 19.51 -12.54 14.33
C SER A 951 20.78 -12.95 15.09
N ALA A 952 20.78 -12.81 16.42
CA ALA A 952 21.89 -13.25 17.26
C ALA A 952 22.11 -14.77 17.23
N VAL A 953 21.03 -15.55 17.22
CA VAL A 953 21.10 -17.02 17.04
C VAL A 953 21.69 -17.35 15.68
N ALA A 954 21.21 -16.70 14.61
CA ALA A 954 21.66 -16.94 13.25
C ALA A 954 23.16 -16.64 13.09
N GLU A 955 23.67 -15.50 13.56
CA GLU A 955 25.08 -15.13 13.36
C GLU A 955 26.07 -15.93 14.24
N VAL A 956 25.67 -16.36 15.45
CA VAL A 956 26.51 -17.27 16.27
C VAL A 956 26.57 -18.68 15.65
N VAL A 957 25.41 -19.23 15.22
CA VAL A 957 25.37 -20.53 14.55
C VAL A 957 26.14 -20.46 13.23
N ARG A 958 25.95 -19.41 12.42
CA ARG A 958 26.64 -19.20 11.14
C ARG A 958 28.17 -19.13 11.29
N PHE A 959 28.67 -18.47 12.34
CA PHE A 959 30.09 -18.47 12.66
C PHE A 959 30.57 -19.88 13.03
N HIS A 960 29.99 -20.49 14.07
CA HIS A 960 30.51 -21.74 14.62
C HIS A 960 30.27 -22.95 13.70
N SER A 961 29.22 -23.00 12.88
CA SER A 961 29.05 -24.04 11.85
C SER A 961 30.12 -24.00 10.76
N LYS A 962 30.72 -22.82 10.49
CA LYS A 962 31.82 -22.67 9.53
C LYS A 962 33.19 -22.95 10.16
N VAL A 963 33.42 -22.47 11.38
CA VAL A 963 34.74 -22.55 12.05
C VAL A 963 34.91 -23.86 12.84
N HIS A 964 33.82 -24.46 13.32
CA HIS A 964 33.80 -25.68 14.11
C HIS A 964 32.74 -26.68 13.59
N PRO A 965 32.83 -27.14 12.33
CA PRO A 965 31.84 -28.05 11.72
C PRO A 965 31.67 -29.38 12.48
N ASN A 966 32.65 -29.77 13.30
CA ASN A 966 32.64 -30.99 14.11
C ASN A 966 31.92 -30.81 15.48
N TRP A 967 31.35 -29.66 15.79
CA TRP A 967 30.62 -29.44 17.04
C TRP A 967 29.18 -29.95 16.95
N THR A 968 28.84 -30.94 17.78
CA THR A 968 27.47 -31.45 17.90
C THR A 968 26.58 -30.47 18.65
N TRP A 969 25.65 -29.84 17.94
CA TRP A 969 24.60 -29.00 18.51
C TRP A 969 23.46 -29.84 19.07
N GLY A 970 22.76 -29.32 20.07
CA GLY A 970 21.44 -29.80 20.43
C GLY A 970 20.39 -29.46 19.37
N ARG A 971 19.10 -29.71 19.65
CA ARG A 971 18.01 -29.32 18.73
C ARG A 971 17.89 -27.79 18.69
N LEU A 972 18.51 -27.18 17.69
CA LEU A 972 18.39 -25.76 17.35
C LEU A 972 16.91 -25.33 17.24
N PRO A 973 16.57 -24.08 17.58
CA PRO A 973 15.26 -23.52 17.27
C PRO A 973 15.07 -23.41 15.75
N SER A 974 13.86 -23.71 15.28
CA SER A 974 13.45 -23.42 13.90
C SER A 974 13.52 -21.91 13.63
N PRO A 975 13.83 -21.47 12.39
CA PRO A 975 13.66 -20.08 12.01
C PRO A 975 12.19 -19.64 12.18
N PRO A 976 11.95 -18.37 12.57
CA PRO A 976 10.61 -17.80 12.48
C PRO A 976 10.17 -17.70 11.01
N THR A 977 8.86 -17.69 10.77
CA THR A 977 8.31 -17.40 9.44
C THR A 977 8.82 -16.01 8.98
N PRO A 978 9.23 -15.83 7.71
CA PRO A 978 9.61 -14.52 7.20
C PRO A 978 8.53 -13.47 7.50
N ASN A 979 8.96 -12.30 7.99
CA ASN A 979 8.13 -11.19 8.47
C ASN A 979 7.25 -11.45 9.71
N ALA A 980 7.39 -12.56 10.44
CA ALA A 980 6.65 -12.76 11.69
C ALA A 980 7.10 -11.79 12.80
N LYS A 981 6.20 -10.91 13.25
CA LYS A 981 6.37 -10.16 14.52
C LYS A 981 6.30 -11.13 15.70
N LEU A 982 7.45 -11.65 16.14
CA LEU A 982 7.55 -12.51 17.33
C LEU A 982 7.03 -11.80 18.59
N THR A 983 6.26 -12.50 19.43
CA THR A 983 5.96 -12.00 20.78
C THR A 983 7.19 -12.10 21.69
N LYS A 984 7.20 -11.38 22.83
CA LYS A 984 8.31 -11.46 23.79
C LYS A 984 8.51 -12.88 24.31
N GLU A 985 7.42 -13.62 24.47
CA GLU A 985 7.36 -15.01 24.95
C GLU A 985 7.91 -15.96 23.88
N GLU A 986 7.53 -15.76 22.62
CA GLU A 986 8.02 -16.58 21.50
C GLU A 986 9.51 -16.39 21.24
N ALA A 987 9.97 -15.15 21.27
CA ALA A 987 11.38 -14.79 21.16
C ALA A 987 12.20 -15.37 22.34
N THR A 988 11.71 -15.20 23.57
CA THR A 988 12.30 -15.80 24.78
C THR A 988 12.38 -17.33 24.66
N ARG A 989 11.35 -17.97 24.09
CA ARG A 989 11.31 -19.43 23.81
C ARG A 989 12.32 -19.85 22.75
N ILE A 990 12.51 -19.06 21.69
CA ILE A 990 13.55 -19.28 20.67
C ILE A 990 14.95 -19.17 21.28
N PHE A 991 15.21 -18.08 22.01
CA PHE A 991 16.53 -17.82 22.59
C PHE A 991 16.90 -18.83 23.69
N ARG A 992 15.95 -19.23 24.54
CA ARG A 992 16.14 -20.34 25.50
C ARG A 992 16.40 -21.69 24.82
N ARG A 993 15.74 -21.98 23.68
CA ARG A 993 16.04 -23.19 22.88
C ARG A 993 17.44 -23.16 22.30
N PHE A 994 17.89 -22.01 21.80
CA PHE A 994 19.28 -21.82 21.36
C PHE A 994 20.28 -22.05 22.49
N ILE A 995 20.09 -21.43 23.66
CA ILE A 995 20.96 -21.64 24.85
C ILE A 995 21.03 -23.12 25.23
N ASN A 996 19.90 -23.82 25.23
CA ASN A 996 19.83 -25.26 25.51
C ASN A 996 20.40 -26.17 24.39
N SER A 997 20.80 -25.59 23.25
CA SER A 997 21.41 -26.30 22.12
C SER A 997 22.93 -26.09 21.99
N LEU A 998 23.53 -25.24 22.82
CA LEU A 998 24.94 -24.86 22.75
C LEU A 998 25.87 -26.05 23.01
N PRO A 999 26.80 -26.37 22.08
CA PRO A 999 27.83 -27.39 22.30
C PRO A 999 28.72 -27.09 23.50
N GLU A 1000 29.22 -28.14 24.17
CA GLU A 1000 30.22 -28.03 25.25
C GLU A 1000 31.48 -27.24 24.81
N GLY A 1001 31.81 -27.31 23.52
CA GLY A 1001 32.90 -26.56 22.89
C GLY A 1001 32.74 -25.03 23.00
N VAL A 1002 31.51 -24.49 22.97
CA VAL A 1002 31.25 -23.05 23.16
C VAL A 1002 31.74 -22.61 24.54
N PHE A 1003 31.41 -23.37 25.58
CA PHE A 1003 31.81 -23.05 26.95
C PHE A 1003 33.33 -23.16 27.15
N LYS A 1004 33.98 -24.15 26.52
CA LYS A 1004 35.45 -24.29 26.54
C LYS A 1004 36.15 -23.14 25.80
N ALA A 1005 35.58 -22.66 24.69
CA ALA A 1005 36.07 -21.49 23.98
C ALA A 1005 35.92 -20.20 24.81
N ALA A 1006 34.77 -20.04 25.49
CA ALA A 1006 34.51 -18.91 26.38
C ALA A 1006 35.47 -18.88 27.59
N ASP A 1007 35.73 -20.04 28.20
CA ASP A 1007 36.68 -20.16 29.31
C ASP A 1007 38.12 -19.82 28.86
N LYS A 1008 38.51 -20.22 27.64
CA LYS A 1008 39.78 -19.81 27.02
C LYS A 1008 39.83 -18.30 26.79
N TRP A 1009 38.80 -17.72 26.15
CA TRP A 1009 38.70 -16.28 25.91
C TRP A 1009 38.80 -15.48 27.21
N ARG A 1010 38.16 -15.94 28.29
CA ARG A 1010 38.25 -15.29 29.62
C ARG A 1010 39.65 -15.36 30.23
N ALA A 1011 40.46 -16.36 29.91
CA ALA A 1011 41.87 -16.41 30.30
C ALA A 1011 42.73 -15.46 29.44
N GLU A 1012 42.50 -15.44 28.13
CA GLU A 1012 43.21 -14.57 27.18
C GLU A 1012 42.89 -13.08 27.41
N ALA A 1013 41.63 -12.71 27.61
CA ALA A 1013 41.21 -11.34 27.95
C ALA A 1013 41.79 -10.86 29.29
N LYS A 1014 41.85 -11.71 30.33
CA LYS A 1014 42.54 -11.41 31.60
C LYS A 1014 44.04 -11.20 31.42
N ASN A 1015 44.66 -11.86 30.43
CA ASN A 1015 46.06 -11.65 30.09
C ASN A 1015 46.25 -10.37 29.26
N LEU A 1016 45.34 -10.03 28.34
CA LEU A 1016 45.33 -8.74 27.63
C LEU A 1016 45.20 -7.55 28.59
N GLN A 1017 44.28 -7.63 29.55
CA GLN A 1017 44.13 -6.64 30.64
C GLN A 1017 45.38 -6.50 31.53
N ARG A 1018 46.32 -7.47 31.47
CA ARG A 1018 47.63 -7.42 32.13
C ARG A 1018 48.75 -6.97 31.19
N SER A 1019 48.72 -7.31 29.90
CA SER A 1019 49.73 -6.91 28.91
C SER A 1019 49.57 -5.45 28.44
N HIS A 1020 48.34 -4.94 28.34
CA HIS A 1020 48.06 -3.51 28.11
C HIS A 1020 48.57 -2.61 29.26
N ARG A 1021 49.11 -3.16 30.35
CA ARG A 1021 49.86 -2.40 31.38
C ARG A 1021 51.35 -2.21 31.04
N ARG A 1022 51.89 -2.93 30.05
CA ARG A 1022 53.33 -3.11 29.78
C ARG A 1022 53.83 -2.55 28.45
N GLU A 1023 52.98 -2.49 27.41
CA GLU A 1023 53.37 -1.89 26.14
C GLU A 1023 53.18 -0.36 26.19
N GLU A 1024 54.16 0.38 25.67
CA GLU A 1024 54.20 1.84 25.69
C GLU A 1024 54.14 2.43 24.28
N PHE A 1025 53.73 3.70 24.21
CA PHE A 1025 53.66 4.54 23.02
C PHE A 1025 54.90 5.45 23.01
#